data_AF-A0A8J5PGD6-F1
#
_entry.id   AF-A0A8J5PGD6-F1
#
_cell.length_a   1.000
_cell.length_b   1.000
_cell.length_c   1.000
_cell.angle_alpha   90.00
_cell.angle_beta   90.00
_cell.angle_gamma   90.00
#
_symmetry.space_group_name_H-M   'P 1'
#
loop_
_entity.id
_entity.type
_entity.pdbx_description
1 polymer ?
#
loop_
_entity_poly.entity_id
_entity_poly.type
_entity_poly.pdbx_seq_one_letter_code
_entity_poly.pdbx_strand_id
1 'polypeptide(L)'
;MPTLDICHIRNNADLYAQTCLSRNYPNLASNPSRIIELIDCYQALQEDAKSLCERANALQKQLLVLKVEGKNVEGALKEVRETKTKLLEVEKEEWDVMSKIEELALALPNITSKETPRGAEFEVLCYVNADEKTIQIKDSKGKPISHVDVGTKLGILDFASADTASGRGWYYLVGAGALLEQALVSYALAITTRHGWTLVSSPSLVYSHISAACGFQPRDSSGEQQVYNIAQDEKDKIRGVPEISLTRTSAIALAGMKANAIISEAELPLKRVVASRCYRPEAGARAADTKGLYRVHEFTKVELFAWIKPENEEMEYILDEMIDIQTDILCALGLTCRVLDMPVHNLGARETRKIAIEAFFPSRAVGNTPDDIQEAGWGEIASGKSTSFTTISLSSVGNLDTGTKLVTTSVPSFVCAIGDENTKVRAFLEAATYQYISAGQNLPKYLAEIGYKVPTAAEDNNYAGSDPDGLNFFGRLQKSPDKPLVVDVGGNTGIDISHVLKARPDLPKGALVLQDLPEIIERADVDEKITAMAHDFFKPQPVKGARAYFMHAVLHNWPDAQATQLLRNTKDSMTKGYSKLFVYDIVLPPTGASISQTTMDVQMMSLLSASERTKSQWEDLLTGAGYKIVKFWPDPSAVRDADRGRDCMS
;
A
#
# COMPACT_ATOMS: atom_id res chain seq x y z
N MET A 1 -4.99 8.70 26.19
CA MET A 1 -5.40 7.30 26.46
C MET A 1 -6.11 6.82 25.21
N PRO A 2 -5.79 5.61 24.70
CA PRO A 2 -6.44 5.04 23.53
C PRO A 2 -7.97 5.11 23.65
N THR A 3 -8.66 5.67 22.66
CA THR A 3 -10.12 5.79 22.65
C THR A 3 -10.71 4.60 21.92
N LEU A 4 -10.76 3.44 22.58
CA LEU A 4 -11.33 2.22 22.01
C LEU A 4 -12.85 2.35 21.83
N ASP A 5 -13.38 1.85 20.72
CA ASP A 5 -14.81 1.80 20.49
C ASP A 5 -15.45 0.62 21.25
N ILE A 6 -15.53 0.78 22.57
CA ILE A 6 -16.11 -0.20 23.49
C ILE A 6 -17.59 -0.45 23.15
N CYS A 7 -18.28 0.57 22.65
CA CYS A 7 -19.67 0.45 22.18
C CYS A 7 -19.79 -0.51 20.99
N HIS A 8 -18.89 -0.40 20.01
CA HIS A 8 -18.86 -1.32 18.88
C HIS A 8 -18.52 -2.75 19.32
N ILE A 9 -17.57 -2.92 20.26
CA ILE A 9 -17.25 -4.25 20.83
C ILE A 9 -18.48 -4.86 21.50
N ARG A 10 -19.16 -4.10 22.37
CA ARG A 10 -20.38 -4.53 23.07
C ARG A 10 -21.48 -4.94 22.09
N ASN A 11 -21.72 -4.14 21.07
CA ASN A 11 -22.80 -4.38 20.10
C ASN A 11 -22.47 -5.51 19.09
N ASN A 12 -21.21 -5.91 18.98
CA ASN A 12 -20.75 -6.89 17.99
C ASN A 12 -19.84 -7.97 18.60
N ALA A 13 -20.11 -8.42 19.83
CA ALA A 13 -19.22 -9.34 20.55
C ALA A 13 -18.92 -10.64 19.77
N ASP A 14 -19.92 -11.20 19.09
CA ASP A 14 -19.77 -12.39 18.25
C ASP A 14 -18.78 -12.17 17.09
N LEU A 15 -18.78 -10.98 16.48
CA LEU A 15 -17.86 -10.62 15.41
C LEU A 15 -16.40 -10.62 15.91
N TYR A 16 -16.16 -10.04 17.10
CA TYR A 16 -14.82 -10.04 17.70
C TYR A 16 -14.39 -11.44 18.12
N ALA A 17 -15.29 -12.24 18.70
CA ALA A 17 -14.99 -13.63 19.07
C ALA A 17 -14.63 -14.48 17.84
N GLN A 18 -15.41 -14.39 16.76
CA GLN A 18 -15.12 -15.06 15.49
C GLN A 18 -13.81 -14.57 14.86
N THR A 19 -13.54 -13.26 14.95
CA THR A 19 -12.27 -12.68 14.49
C THR A 19 -11.10 -13.30 15.25
N CYS A 20 -11.16 -13.37 16.58
CA CYS A 20 -10.14 -14.03 17.40
C CYS A 20 -9.91 -15.49 16.97
N LEU A 21 -10.97 -16.26 16.76
CA LEU A 21 -10.87 -17.66 16.33
C LEU A 21 -10.24 -17.79 14.94
N SER A 22 -10.73 -17.03 13.96
CA SER A 22 -10.20 -17.06 12.58
C SER A 22 -8.75 -16.62 12.45
N ARG A 23 -8.28 -15.78 13.38
CA ARG A 23 -6.92 -15.24 13.42
C ARG A 23 -5.99 -16.01 14.36
N ASN A 24 -6.38 -17.21 14.81
CA ASN A 24 -5.60 -18.07 15.69
C ASN A 24 -5.30 -17.46 17.08
N TYR A 25 -6.25 -16.72 17.64
CA TYR A 25 -6.23 -16.20 19.01
C TYR A 25 -7.39 -16.77 19.86
N PRO A 26 -7.53 -18.12 20.00
CA PRO A 26 -8.66 -18.72 20.71
C PRO A 26 -8.77 -18.28 22.17
N ASN A 27 -7.64 -18.02 22.82
CA ASN A 27 -7.58 -17.56 24.21
C ASN A 27 -8.20 -16.17 24.42
N LEU A 28 -8.36 -15.38 23.36
CA LEU A 28 -8.94 -14.04 23.40
C LEU A 28 -10.42 -14.04 22.96
N ALA A 29 -10.97 -15.17 22.53
CA ALA A 29 -12.32 -15.24 22.00
C ALA A 29 -13.41 -15.02 23.07
N SER A 30 -13.08 -15.21 24.36
CA SER A 30 -13.98 -14.93 25.48
C SER A 30 -13.92 -13.48 25.98
N ASN A 31 -12.93 -12.69 25.56
CA ASN A 31 -12.77 -11.30 26.00
C ASN A 31 -13.99 -10.43 25.68
N PRO A 32 -14.64 -10.51 24.49
CA PRO A 32 -15.82 -9.69 24.20
C PRO A 32 -16.98 -9.93 25.19
N SER A 33 -17.26 -11.19 25.54
CA SER A 33 -18.29 -11.53 26.54
C SER A 33 -17.95 -11.01 27.92
N ARG A 34 -16.68 -11.15 28.34
CA ARG A 34 -16.19 -10.61 29.63
C ARG A 34 -16.27 -9.08 29.68
N ILE A 35 -16.02 -8.40 28.55
CA ILE A 35 -16.19 -6.95 28.45
C ILE A 35 -17.66 -6.56 28.67
N ILE A 36 -18.61 -7.31 28.11
CA ILE A 36 -20.05 -7.07 28.35
C ILE A 36 -20.37 -7.18 29.85
N GLU A 37 -19.95 -8.28 30.50
CA GLU A 37 -20.17 -8.50 31.94
C GLU A 37 -19.58 -7.36 32.80
N LEU A 38 -18.38 -6.89 32.47
CA LEU A 38 -17.73 -5.79 33.17
C LEU A 38 -18.42 -4.44 32.90
N ILE A 39 -18.97 -4.21 31.72
CA ILE A 39 -19.76 -3.01 31.41
C ILE A 39 -21.03 -2.99 32.25
N ASP A 40 -21.73 -4.12 32.39
CA ASP A 40 -22.93 -4.21 33.22
C ASP A 40 -22.59 -3.92 34.70
N CYS A 41 -21.46 -4.45 35.18
CA CYS A 41 -20.94 -4.14 36.51
C CYS A 41 -20.59 -2.65 36.66
N TYR A 42 -19.92 -2.05 35.66
CA TYR A 42 -19.58 -0.64 35.65
C TYR A 42 -20.83 0.26 35.69
N GLN A 43 -21.88 -0.09 34.94
CA GLN A 43 -23.14 0.64 34.94
C GLN A 43 -23.84 0.58 36.30
N ALA A 44 -23.85 -0.59 36.95
CA ALA A 44 -24.39 -0.73 38.31
C ALA A 44 -23.61 0.12 39.33
N LEU A 45 -22.27 0.14 39.24
CA LEU A 45 -21.43 0.98 40.09
C LEU A 45 -21.71 2.48 39.88
N GLN A 46 -21.93 2.92 38.63
CA GLN A 46 -22.32 4.30 38.34
C GLN A 46 -23.67 4.70 38.95
N GLU A 47 -24.63 3.78 38.94
CA GLU A 47 -25.93 3.99 39.60
C GLU A 47 -25.77 4.10 41.13
N ASP A 48 -24.95 3.23 41.73
CA ASP A 48 -24.64 3.26 43.16
C ASP A 48 -23.88 4.53 43.57
N ALA A 49 -22.88 4.95 42.79
CA ALA A 49 -22.13 6.19 43.02
C ALA A 49 -23.05 7.41 42.97
N LYS A 50 -23.96 7.46 41.98
CA LYS A 50 -24.97 8.51 41.86
C LYS A 50 -25.90 8.54 43.08
N SER A 51 -26.42 7.39 43.50
CA SER A 51 -27.28 7.25 44.67
C SER A 51 -26.57 7.71 45.96
N LEU A 52 -25.31 7.33 46.16
CA LEU A 52 -24.49 7.76 47.29
C LEU A 52 -24.20 9.27 47.25
N CYS A 53 -23.97 9.84 46.07
CA CYS A 53 -23.80 11.29 45.91
C CYS A 53 -25.06 12.07 46.27
N GLU A 54 -26.23 11.60 45.80
CA GLU A 54 -27.54 12.16 46.14
C GLU A 54 -27.80 12.07 47.67
N ARG A 55 -27.48 10.92 48.29
CA ARG A 55 -27.58 10.71 49.74
C ARG A 55 -26.66 11.64 50.52
N ALA A 56 -25.39 11.76 50.11
CA ALA A 56 -24.41 12.63 50.74
C ALA A 56 -24.86 14.11 50.70
N ASN A 57 -25.35 14.56 49.54
CA ASN A 57 -25.87 15.90 49.35
C ASN A 57 -27.12 16.18 50.21
N ALA A 58 -28.04 15.21 50.30
CA ALA A 58 -29.22 15.30 51.17
C ALA A 58 -28.85 15.38 52.65
N LEU A 59 -27.95 14.51 53.11
CA LEU A 59 -27.44 14.51 54.48
C LEU A 59 -26.72 15.81 54.82
N GLN A 60 -25.94 16.37 53.88
CA GLN A 60 -25.25 17.63 54.09
C GLN A 60 -26.21 18.83 54.23
N LYS A 61 -27.33 18.83 53.50
CA LYS A 61 -28.42 19.79 53.70
C LYS A 61 -29.10 19.63 55.07
N GLN A 62 -29.39 18.39 55.49
CA GLN A 62 -29.97 18.13 56.81
C GLN A 62 -29.04 18.57 57.95
N LEU A 63 -27.73 18.38 57.78
CA LEU A 63 -26.71 18.77 58.75
C LEU A 63 -26.64 20.30 58.94
N LEU A 64 -26.85 21.07 57.87
CA LEU A 64 -26.98 22.53 57.96
C LEU A 64 -28.23 22.94 58.75
N VAL A 65 -29.37 22.29 58.52
CA VAL A 65 -30.61 22.56 59.26
C VAL A 65 -30.46 22.24 60.74
N LEU A 66 -29.92 21.06 61.09
CA LEU A 66 -29.70 20.65 62.49
C LEU A 66 -28.74 21.58 63.24
N LYS A 67 -27.72 22.10 62.55
CA LYS A 67 -26.80 23.11 63.10
C LYS A 67 -27.50 24.44 63.42
N VAL A 68 -28.39 24.90 62.54
CA VAL A 68 -29.18 26.13 62.75
C VAL A 68 -30.20 25.94 63.88
N GLU A 69 -30.80 24.77 63.99
CA GLU A 69 -31.78 24.43 65.03
C GLU A 69 -31.16 24.09 66.41
N GLY A 70 -29.82 24.07 66.54
CA GLY A 70 -29.13 23.75 67.79
C GLY A 70 -29.29 22.30 68.27
N LYS A 71 -29.63 21.37 67.37
CA LYS A 71 -29.87 19.95 67.67
C LYS A 71 -28.57 19.12 67.60
N ASN A 72 -28.60 17.90 68.13
CA ASN A 72 -27.45 16.98 68.05
C ASN A 72 -27.17 16.59 66.58
N VAL A 73 -25.92 16.80 66.15
CA VAL A 73 -25.43 16.56 64.77
C VAL A 73 -24.54 15.32 64.64
N GLU A 74 -24.23 14.64 65.74
CA GLU A 74 -23.18 13.61 65.82
C GLU A 74 -23.54 12.37 64.98
N GLY A 75 -24.80 11.94 65.01
CA GLY A 75 -25.31 10.85 64.16
C GLY A 75 -25.28 11.19 62.67
N ALA A 76 -25.72 12.39 62.30
CA ALA A 76 -25.70 12.85 60.90
C ALA A 76 -24.27 13.03 60.37
N LEU A 77 -23.33 13.52 61.20
CA LEU A 77 -21.91 13.61 60.86
C LEU A 77 -21.29 12.24 60.62
N LYS A 78 -21.64 11.23 61.43
CA LYS A 78 -21.20 9.84 61.24
C LYS A 78 -21.69 9.28 59.91
N GLU A 79 -22.99 9.44 59.60
CA GLU A 79 -23.58 8.94 58.36
C GLU A 79 -23.00 9.62 57.10
N VAL A 80 -22.73 10.93 57.16
CA VAL A 80 -22.03 11.63 56.07
C VAL A 80 -20.63 11.07 55.84
N ARG A 81 -19.88 10.81 56.91
CA ARG A 81 -18.53 10.22 56.80
C ARG A 81 -18.60 8.81 56.20
N GLU A 82 -19.49 7.96 56.68
CA GLU A 82 -19.68 6.60 56.16
C GLU A 82 -20.09 6.60 54.68
N THR A 83 -21.01 7.50 54.29
CA THR A 83 -21.44 7.64 52.89
C THR A 83 -20.28 8.08 51.98
N LYS A 84 -19.43 9.01 52.45
CA LYS A 84 -18.23 9.42 51.71
C LYS A 84 -17.19 8.31 51.60
N THR A 85 -17.00 7.50 52.64
CA THR A 85 -16.11 6.33 52.57
C THR A 85 -16.60 5.34 51.53
N LYS A 86 -17.89 4.99 51.54
CA LYS A 86 -18.48 4.10 50.53
C LYS A 86 -18.38 4.65 49.11
N LEU A 87 -18.55 5.97 48.94
CA LEU A 87 -18.39 6.61 47.65
C LEU A 87 -16.96 6.45 47.12
N LEU A 88 -15.93 6.64 47.97
CA LEU A 88 -14.54 6.43 47.58
C LEU A 88 -14.23 4.96 47.23
N GLU A 89 -14.87 4.01 47.91
CA GLU A 89 -14.75 2.58 47.61
C GLU A 89 -15.36 2.26 46.23
N VAL A 90 -16.57 2.75 45.96
CA VAL A 90 -17.25 2.58 44.65
C VAL A 90 -16.46 3.27 43.53
N GLU A 91 -15.98 4.50 43.71
CA GLU A 91 -15.15 5.21 42.72
C GLU A 91 -13.85 4.46 42.39
N LYS A 92 -13.26 3.79 43.38
CA LYS A 92 -12.09 2.93 43.18
C LYS A 92 -12.46 1.69 42.38
N GLU A 93 -13.56 1.02 42.73
CA GLU A 93 -14.04 -0.15 41.99
C GLU A 93 -14.39 0.19 40.54
N GLU A 94 -15.03 1.34 40.30
CA GLU A 94 -15.30 1.86 38.95
C GLU A 94 -14.01 1.98 38.13
N TRP A 95 -12.95 2.52 38.73
CA TRP A 95 -11.65 2.68 38.08
C TRP A 95 -10.99 1.34 37.78
N ASP A 96 -11.03 0.39 38.72
CA ASP A 96 -10.48 -0.95 38.54
C ASP A 96 -11.21 -1.72 37.42
N VAL A 97 -12.55 -1.64 37.39
CA VAL A 97 -13.40 -2.26 36.36
C VAL A 97 -13.11 -1.65 34.98
N MET A 98 -13.06 -0.31 34.89
CA MET A 98 -12.74 0.36 33.63
C MET A 98 -11.36 0.00 33.12
N SER A 99 -10.35 -0.02 33.99
CA SER A 99 -8.98 -0.44 33.64
C SER A 99 -8.96 -1.87 33.10
N LYS A 100 -9.78 -2.76 33.66
CA LYS A 100 -9.89 -4.14 33.17
C LYS A 100 -10.58 -4.24 31.81
N ILE A 101 -11.62 -3.44 31.57
CA ILE A 101 -12.28 -3.34 30.26
C ILE A 101 -11.27 -2.90 29.20
N GLU A 102 -10.48 -1.86 29.48
CA GLU A 102 -9.45 -1.35 28.58
C GLU A 102 -8.37 -2.40 28.27
N GLU A 103 -7.89 -3.11 29.30
CA GLU A 103 -6.90 -4.21 29.13
C GLU A 103 -7.42 -5.30 28.18
N LEU A 104 -8.65 -5.78 28.42
CA LEU A 104 -9.26 -6.84 27.61
C LEU A 104 -9.51 -6.38 26.17
N ALA A 105 -9.91 -5.11 25.99
CA ALA A 105 -10.20 -4.53 24.69
C ALA A 105 -8.91 -4.26 23.87
N LEU A 106 -7.82 -3.79 24.51
CA LEU A 106 -6.52 -3.61 23.86
C LEU A 106 -5.91 -4.93 23.36
N ALA A 107 -6.21 -6.05 24.04
CA ALA A 107 -5.73 -7.36 23.64
C ALA A 107 -6.36 -7.88 22.34
N LEU A 108 -7.58 -7.44 22.00
CA LEU A 108 -8.31 -7.92 20.83
C LEU A 108 -7.55 -7.61 19.52
N PRO A 109 -7.52 -8.53 18.54
CA PRO A 109 -7.04 -8.22 17.20
C PRO A 109 -8.05 -7.31 16.47
N ASN A 110 -7.57 -6.62 15.45
CA ASN A 110 -8.39 -5.78 14.60
C ASN A 110 -9.35 -6.65 13.76
N ILE A 111 -10.47 -6.06 13.35
CA ILE A 111 -11.45 -6.72 12.47
C ILE A 111 -10.82 -6.95 11.09
N THR A 112 -11.04 -8.14 10.56
CA THR A 112 -10.53 -8.60 9.27
C THR A 112 -11.37 -8.07 8.10
N SER A 113 -10.73 -7.66 7.00
CA SER A 113 -11.41 -7.22 5.78
C SER A 113 -12.28 -8.33 5.20
N LYS A 114 -13.34 -7.95 4.48
CA LYS A 114 -14.13 -8.91 3.70
C LYS A 114 -13.32 -9.48 2.52
N GLU A 115 -12.38 -8.70 1.99
CA GLU A 115 -11.51 -9.08 0.88
C GLU A 115 -10.38 -10.04 1.29
N THR A 116 -10.10 -10.19 2.59
CA THR A 116 -9.02 -11.09 3.03
C THR A 116 -9.37 -12.56 2.80
N PRO A 117 -8.48 -13.35 2.16
CA PRO A 117 -8.69 -14.78 1.95
C PRO A 117 -8.98 -15.53 3.26
N ARG A 118 -10.08 -16.28 3.27
CA ARG A 118 -10.55 -17.04 4.46
C ARG A 118 -9.97 -18.46 4.53
N GLY A 119 -9.31 -18.92 3.47
CA GLY A 119 -8.69 -20.24 3.39
C GLY A 119 -7.42 -20.36 4.24
N ALA A 120 -6.86 -21.57 4.26
CA ALA A 120 -5.59 -21.88 4.93
C ALA A 120 -4.36 -21.43 4.14
N GLU A 121 -4.52 -21.12 2.85
CA GLU A 121 -3.43 -20.74 1.96
C GLU A 121 -3.56 -19.28 1.54
N PHE A 122 -2.43 -18.66 1.19
CA PHE A 122 -2.39 -17.35 0.55
C PHE A 122 -2.90 -17.43 -0.90
N GLU A 123 -3.37 -16.31 -1.43
CA GLU A 123 -3.71 -16.18 -2.84
C GLU A 123 -2.53 -15.54 -3.58
N VAL A 124 -1.99 -16.23 -4.59
CA VAL A 124 -0.97 -15.65 -5.47
C VAL A 124 -1.67 -14.70 -6.43
N LEU A 125 -1.37 -13.42 -6.31
CA LEU A 125 -1.93 -12.38 -7.15
C LEU A 125 -1.18 -12.37 -8.48
N CYS A 126 0.13 -12.05 -8.47
CA CYS A 126 0.94 -12.02 -9.67
C CYS A 126 2.40 -12.35 -9.39
N TYR A 127 3.14 -12.55 -10.48
CA TYR A 127 4.59 -12.61 -10.48
C TYR A 127 5.19 -11.37 -11.13
N VAL A 128 6.30 -10.89 -10.58
CA VAL A 128 7.11 -9.79 -11.11
C VAL A 128 8.42 -10.39 -11.61
N ASN A 129 8.83 -10.08 -12.85
CA ASN A 129 10.07 -10.58 -13.48
C ASN A 129 10.26 -12.11 -13.37
N ALA A 130 9.18 -12.90 -13.40
CA ALA A 130 9.27 -14.35 -13.43
C ALA A 130 9.50 -14.81 -14.87
N ASP A 131 10.73 -15.22 -15.16
CA ASP A 131 11.05 -16.04 -16.31
C ASP A 131 11.30 -17.48 -15.80
N GLU A 132 10.87 -18.49 -16.54
CA GLU A 132 10.99 -19.92 -16.17
C GLU A 132 12.46 -20.36 -15.99
N LYS A 133 13.41 -19.51 -16.38
CA LYS A 133 14.87 -19.74 -16.30
C LYS A 133 15.52 -19.29 -14.99
N THR A 134 14.76 -19.14 -13.90
CA THR A 134 15.34 -18.80 -12.59
C THR A 134 16.02 -20.04 -11.99
N ILE A 135 17.23 -20.32 -12.48
CA ILE A 135 18.06 -21.48 -12.19
C ILE A 135 18.67 -21.36 -10.78
N GLN A 136 18.75 -22.48 -10.05
CA GLN A 136 19.61 -22.57 -8.87
C GLN A 136 21.07 -22.35 -9.26
N ILE A 137 21.68 -21.32 -8.69
CA ILE A 137 23.05 -21.01 -9.05
C ILE A 137 23.99 -21.74 -8.13
N LYS A 138 24.71 -22.67 -8.73
CA LYS A 138 25.59 -23.60 -8.06
C LYS A 138 27.04 -23.25 -8.38
N ASP A 139 27.92 -23.46 -7.41
CA ASP A 139 29.36 -23.41 -7.65
C ASP A 139 29.83 -24.56 -8.54
N SER A 140 31.13 -24.61 -8.83
CA SER A 140 31.75 -25.67 -9.62
C SER A 140 31.62 -27.07 -9.01
N LYS A 141 31.12 -27.19 -7.78
CA LYS A 141 30.87 -28.44 -7.04
C LYS A 141 29.37 -28.74 -6.89
N GLY A 142 28.49 -27.95 -7.50
CA GLY A 142 27.05 -28.16 -7.42
C GLY A 142 26.39 -27.59 -6.14
N LYS A 143 27.12 -26.84 -5.31
CA LYS A 143 26.59 -26.26 -4.07
C LYS A 143 25.93 -24.90 -4.35
N PRO A 144 24.71 -24.63 -3.84
CA PRO A 144 24.10 -23.31 -3.94
C PRO A 144 25.00 -22.23 -3.33
N ILE A 145 25.22 -21.15 -4.07
CA ILE A 145 26.06 -20.02 -3.61
C ILE A 145 25.18 -19.08 -2.78
N SER A 146 25.54 -18.87 -1.51
CA SER A 146 24.80 -17.95 -0.64
C SER A 146 25.38 -16.54 -0.66
N HIS A 147 24.58 -15.57 -0.24
CA HIS A 147 25.01 -14.18 -0.10
C HIS A 147 26.10 -13.97 0.95
N VAL A 148 26.16 -14.85 1.95
CA VAL A 148 27.26 -14.86 2.92
C VAL A 148 28.56 -15.23 2.19
N ASP A 149 28.52 -16.24 1.32
CA ASP A 149 29.70 -16.65 0.55
C ASP A 149 30.16 -15.54 -0.40
N VAL A 150 29.22 -14.91 -1.11
CA VAL A 150 29.53 -13.81 -2.05
C VAL A 150 30.03 -12.57 -1.32
N GLY A 151 29.31 -12.13 -0.28
CA GLY A 151 29.66 -10.93 0.47
C GLY A 151 31.00 -11.05 1.19
N THR A 152 31.30 -12.23 1.74
CA THR A 152 32.62 -12.51 2.35
C THR A 152 33.72 -12.54 1.30
N LYS A 153 33.50 -13.21 0.15
CA LYS A 153 34.49 -13.29 -0.93
C LYS A 153 34.81 -11.92 -1.54
N LEU A 154 33.82 -11.04 -1.63
CA LEU A 154 33.98 -9.66 -2.11
C LEU A 154 34.50 -8.70 -1.02
N GLY A 155 34.60 -9.14 0.23
CA GLY A 155 35.02 -8.29 1.36
C GLY A 155 34.03 -7.18 1.69
N ILE A 156 32.75 -7.35 1.36
CA ILE A 156 31.69 -6.35 1.58
C ILE A 156 30.80 -6.65 2.80
N LEU A 157 30.88 -7.88 3.34
CA LEU A 157 30.23 -8.30 4.57
C LEU A 157 31.27 -8.74 5.59
N ASP A 158 31.20 -8.18 6.80
CA ASP A 158 32.03 -8.59 7.93
C ASP A 158 31.16 -8.91 9.15
N PHE A 159 30.88 -10.19 9.33
CA PHE A 159 30.16 -10.73 10.49
C PHE A 159 31.08 -10.99 11.69
N ALA A 160 32.38 -11.19 11.47
CA ALA A 160 33.31 -11.54 12.55
C ALA A 160 33.56 -10.32 13.45
N SER A 161 33.74 -9.15 12.84
CA SER A 161 33.83 -7.89 13.58
C SER A 161 32.52 -7.55 14.29
N ALA A 162 31.37 -7.87 13.69
CA ALA A 162 30.07 -7.67 14.30
C ALA A 162 29.82 -8.60 15.50
N ASP A 163 30.19 -9.89 15.39
CA ASP A 163 30.09 -10.84 16.50
C ASP A 163 30.97 -10.42 17.69
N THR A 164 32.16 -9.86 17.40
CA THR A 164 33.06 -9.30 18.42
C THR A 164 32.48 -8.06 19.09
N ALA A 165 31.80 -7.19 18.33
CA ALA A 165 31.32 -5.90 18.82
C ALA A 165 29.93 -5.96 19.50
N SER A 166 29.02 -6.77 18.96
CA SER A 166 27.59 -6.77 19.30
C SER A 166 26.96 -8.16 19.36
N GLY A 167 27.70 -9.21 19.02
CA GLY A 167 27.26 -10.60 19.02
C GLY A 167 26.53 -11.02 17.73
N ARG A 168 25.83 -12.15 17.81
CA ARG A 168 25.10 -12.74 16.68
C ARG A 168 23.93 -11.84 16.25
N GLY A 169 23.56 -11.91 14.97
CA GLY A 169 22.47 -11.07 14.44
C GLY A 169 22.87 -9.60 14.25
N TRP A 170 24.17 -9.32 14.09
CA TRP A 170 24.70 -8.03 13.69
C TRP A 170 25.69 -8.22 12.53
N TYR A 171 26.08 -7.13 11.87
CA TYR A 171 26.91 -7.16 10.67
C TYR A 171 27.59 -5.81 10.45
N TYR A 172 28.68 -5.82 9.69
CA TYR A 172 29.21 -4.63 9.02
C TYR A 172 29.07 -4.76 7.51
N LEU A 173 28.66 -3.66 6.88
CA LEU A 173 28.83 -3.43 5.45
C LEU A 173 30.12 -2.67 5.21
N VAL A 174 30.96 -3.16 4.30
CA VAL A 174 32.27 -2.57 4.03
C VAL A 174 32.36 -2.15 2.55
N GLY A 175 32.90 -0.95 2.32
CA GLY A 175 33.17 -0.42 0.98
C GLY A 175 31.95 -0.48 0.07
N ALA A 176 32.02 -1.29 -0.99
CA ALA A 176 30.95 -1.43 -1.97
C ALA A 176 29.62 -1.95 -1.38
N GLY A 177 29.65 -2.71 -0.28
CA GLY A 177 28.43 -3.13 0.41
C GLY A 177 27.69 -1.95 1.05
N ALA A 178 28.42 -1.03 1.68
CA ALA A 178 27.85 0.18 2.28
C ALA A 178 27.40 1.19 1.22
N LEU A 179 28.11 1.30 0.09
CA LEU A 179 27.65 2.10 -1.04
C LEU A 179 26.37 1.55 -1.66
N LEU A 180 26.28 0.22 -1.76
CA LEU A 180 25.06 -0.45 -2.20
C LEU A 180 23.91 -0.15 -1.24
N GLU A 181 24.13 -0.05 0.09
CA GLU A 181 23.10 0.44 1.01
C GLU A 181 22.57 1.83 0.62
N GLN A 182 23.47 2.79 0.44
CA GLN A 182 23.06 4.17 0.26
C GLN A 182 22.39 4.43 -1.09
N ALA A 183 22.91 3.83 -2.17
CA ALA A 183 22.41 4.01 -3.53
C ALA A 183 20.93 3.63 -3.67
N LEU A 184 20.58 2.60 -2.93
CA LEU A 184 19.45 1.78 -3.26
C LEU A 184 18.34 2.18 -2.23
N VAL A 185 18.69 2.77 -1.06
CA VAL A 185 17.79 3.61 -0.24
C VAL A 185 17.39 4.85 -1.03
N SER A 186 18.39 5.53 -1.61
CA SER A 186 18.16 6.73 -2.42
C SER A 186 17.26 6.45 -3.61
N TYR A 187 17.40 5.27 -4.22
CA TYR A 187 16.54 4.79 -5.31
C TYR A 187 15.07 4.69 -4.91
N ALA A 188 14.77 4.01 -3.79
CA ALA A 188 13.41 3.87 -3.29
C ALA A 188 12.79 5.23 -2.89
N LEU A 189 13.58 6.11 -2.25
CA LEU A 189 13.14 7.47 -1.94
C LEU A 189 12.86 8.30 -3.20
N ALA A 190 13.68 8.16 -4.25
CA ALA A 190 13.47 8.86 -5.51
C ALA A 190 12.19 8.41 -6.22
N ILE A 191 11.89 7.11 -6.24
CA ILE A 191 10.64 6.60 -6.82
C ILE A 191 9.45 7.08 -6.00
N THR A 192 9.43 6.83 -4.69
CA THR A 192 8.30 7.19 -3.82
C THR A 192 7.97 8.69 -3.87
N THR A 193 8.99 9.56 -3.87
CA THR A 193 8.78 11.02 -3.98
C THR A 193 8.23 11.43 -5.36
N ARG A 194 8.57 10.73 -6.46
CA ARG A 194 7.94 10.94 -7.78
C ARG A 194 6.46 10.56 -7.77
N HIS A 195 6.03 9.61 -6.94
CA HIS A 195 4.61 9.28 -6.71
C HIS A 195 3.91 10.29 -5.77
N GLY A 196 4.55 11.41 -5.42
CA GLY A 196 3.95 12.47 -4.61
C GLY A 196 3.98 12.20 -3.10
N TRP A 197 4.74 11.20 -2.65
CA TRP A 197 4.93 10.95 -1.21
C TRP A 197 5.90 11.96 -0.61
N THR A 198 5.53 12.57 0.52
CA THR A 198 6.40 13.55 1.17
C THR A 198 7.44 12.86 2.03
N LEU A 199 8.72 13.06 1.71
CA LEU A 199 9.84 12.58 2.52
C LEU A 199 9.88 13.29 3.87
N VAL A 200 10.08 12.51 4.93
CA VAL A 200 10.33 13.01 6.29
C VAL A 200 11.50 12.28 6.92
N SER A 201 12.18 12.94 7.86
CA SER A 201 13.16 12.33 8.74
C SER A 201 12.50 12.07 10.10
N SER A 202 12.51 10.83 10.58
CA SER A 202 11.89 10.44 11.85
C SER A 202 12.92 10.14 12.94
N PRO A 203 12.56 10.26 14.24
CA PRO A 203 13.39 9.73 15.31
C PRO A 203 13.39 8.19 15.30
N SER A 204 14.52 7.58 15.70
CA SER A 204 14.62 6.13 15.95
C SER A 204 14.18 5.71 17.35
N LEU A 205 13.97 6.70 18.23
CA LEU A 205 13.54 6.55 19.61
C LEU A 205 12.17 7.19 19.80
N VAL A 206 11.26 6.45 20.40
CA VAL A 206 9.89 6.92 20.69
C VAL A 206 9.53 6.55 22.11
N TYR A 207 8.57 7.26 22.71
CA TYR A 207 8.03 6.83 23.99
C TYR A 207 7.43 5.43 23.88
N SER A 208 7.69 4.57 24.87
CA SER A 208 7.24 3.17 24.87
C SER A 208 5.72 3.06 24.75
N HIS A 209 4.97 4.01 25.30
CA HIS A 209 3.51 4.05 25.16
C HIS A 209 3.04 4.32 23.71
N ILE A 210 3.82 5.05 22.90
CA ILE A 210 3.52 5.26 21.46
C ILE A 210 3.74 3.96 20.68
N SER A 211 4.83 3.25 20.96
CA SER A 211 5.11 1.92 20.39
C SER A 211 4.02 0.91 20.76
N ALA A 212 3.62 0.89 22.03
CA ALA A 212 2.55 0.07 22.55
C ALA A 212 1.21 0.37 21.85
N ALA A 213 0.87 1.65 21.69
CA ALA A 213 -0.35 2.07 21.01
C ALA A 213 -0.38 1.68 19.51
N CYS A 214 0.77 1.55 18.87
CA CYS A 214 0.88 1.01 17.52
C CYS A 214 0.66 -0.52 17.44
N GLY A 215 0.36 -1.18 18.56
CA GLY A 215 0.06 -2.61 18.64
C GLY A 215 1.28 -3.50 18.84
N PHE A 216 2.44 -2.93 19.20
CA PHE A 216 3.69 -3.67 19.46
C PHE A 216 3.86 -4.07 20.93
N GLN A 217 2.76 -4.23 21.67
CA GLN A 217 2.80 -4.81 23.02
C GLN A 217 3.11 -6.32 22.95
N PRO A 218 3.86 -6.88 23.92
CA PRO A 218 4.00 -8.33 24.07
C PRO A 218 2.62 -8.94 24.29
N ARG A 219 2.23 -9.89 23.42
CA ARG A 219 0.94 -10.61 23.52
C ARG A 219 1.11 -12.07 23.92
N ASP A 220 2.36 -12.51 24.02
CA ASP A 220 2.74 -13.87 24.33
C ASP A 220 2.97 -14.04 25.83
N SER A 221 2.45 -15.13 26.39
CA SER A 221 2.68 -15.51 27.79
C SER A 221 4.12 -16.00 28.03
N SER A 222 4.94 -16.14 26.96
CA SER A 222 6.34 -16.57 27.01
C SER A 222 7.31 -15.48 27.46
N GLY A 223 6.87 -14.22 27.55
CA GLY A 223 7.71 -13.12 28.03
C GLY A 223 8.82 -12.73 27.06
N GLU A 224 8.71 -13.10 25.78
CA GLU A 224 9.72 -12.75 24.77
C GLU A 224 9.56 -11.27 24.38
N GLN A 225 10.51 -10.44 24.81
CA GLN A 225 10.49 -9.03 24.47
C GLN A 225 10.86 -8.81 23.01
N GLN A 226 9.90 -8.27 22.25
CA GLN A 226 10.07 -7.96 20.84
C GLN A 226 10.50 -6.51 20.59
N VAL A 227 10.81 -5.73 21.65
CA VAL A 227 11.20 -4.31 21.59
C VAL A 227 12.47 -4.10 22.41
N TYR A 228 13.42 -3.32 21.88
CA TYR A 228 14.56 -2.83 22.67
C TYR A 228 14.16 -1.56 23.44
N ASN A 229 14.22 -1.63 24.77
CA ASN A 229 13.95 -0.49 25.66
C ASN A 229 15.25 0.20 26.07
N ILE A 230 15.22 1.52 26.21
CA ILE A 230 16.35 2.28 26.74
C ILE A 230 16.37 2.17 28.26
N ALA A 231 17.53 1.88 28.82
CA ALA A 231 17.73 1.83 30.26
C ALA A 231 17.36 3.19 30.88
N GLN A 232 16.55 3.17 31.92
CA GLN A 232 16.10 4.36 32.63
C GLN A 232 16.60 4.33 34.07
N ASP A 233 17.15 5.46 34.51
CA ASP A 233 17.58 5.64 35.89
C ASP A 233 16.39 5.62 36.85
N GLU A 234 16.60 5.07 38.05
CA GLU A 234 15.57 4.95 39.07
C GLU A 234 15.00 6.31 39.50
N LYS A 235 15.83 7.37 39.46
CA LYS A 235 15.40 8.74 39.74
C LYS A 235 14.36 9.23 38.73
N ASP A 236 14.52 8.89 37.45
CA ASP A 236 13.61 9.32 36.39
C ASP A 236 12.32 8.52 36.41
N LYS A 237 12.38 7.23 36.79
CA LYS A 237 11.19 6.42 37.09
C LYS A 237 10.36 7.04 38.22
N ILE A 238 11.00 7.39 39.33
CA ILE A 238 10.32 8.03 40.49
C ILE A 238 9.69 9.37 40.09
N ARG A 239 10.31 10.12 39.18
CA ARG A 239 9.78 11.39 38.65
C ARG A 239 8.68 11.21 37.62
N GLY A 240 8.35 9.98 37.22
CA GLY A 240 7.34 9.69 36.21
C GLY A 240 7.77 10.09 34.80
N VAL A 241 9.08 10.12 34.51
CA VAL A 241 9.57 10.36 33.15
C VAL A 241 9.15 9.17 32.27
N PRO A 242 8.50 9.38 31.12
CA PRO A 242 8.07 8.27 30.27
C PRO A 242 9.25 7.46 29.74
N GLU A 243 9.11 6.13 29.73
CA GLU A 243 10.07 5.22 29.11
C GLU A 243 10.18 5.45 27.59
N ILE A 244 11.36 5.16 27.04
CA ILE A 244 11.68 5.31 25.62
C ILE A 244 12.17 3.97 25.08
N SER A 245 11.78 3.65 23.84
CA SER A 245 12.16 2.43 23.14
C SER A 245 12.63 2.72 21.72
N LEU A 246 13.45 1.81 21.18
CA LEU A 246 13.85 1.84 19.78
C LEU A 246 12.69 1.38 18.89
N THR A 247 12.51 2.04 17.76
CA THR A 247 11.46 1.71 16.81
C THR A 247 11.77 0.42 16.05
N ARG A 248 10.83 -0.54 16.05
CA ARG A 248 10.89 -1.76 15.22
C ARG A 248 10.58 -1.54 13.73
N THR A 249 9.96 -0.39 13.45
CA THR A 249 9.61 0.12 12.13
C THR A 249 9.40 1.62 12.24
N SER A 250 9.77 2.37 11.21
CA SER A 250 9.53 3.82 11.13
C SER A 250 8.05 4.19 11.17
N ALA A 251 7.14 3.25 10.86
CA ALA A 251 5.69 3.45 11.00
C ALA A 251 5.29 3.84 12.44
N ILE A 252 6.03 3.41 13.47
CA ILE A 252 5.75 3.81 14.86
C ILE A 252 6.03 5.31 15.04
N ALA A 253 7.17 5.78 14.54
CA ALA A 253 7.53 7.20 14.61
C ALA A 253 6.59 8.05 13.76
N LEU A 254 6.20 7.57 12.57
CA LEU A 254 5.23 8.25 11.72
C LEU A 254 3.85 8.33 12.38
N ALA A 255 3.35 7.24 12.97
CA ALA A 255 2.11 7.26 13.72
C ALA A 255 2.16 8.29 14.87
N GLY A 256 3.30 8.36 15.57
CA GLY A 256 3.56 9.37 16.60
C GLY A 256 3.51 10.83 16.10
N MET A 257 3.82 11.09 14.83
CA MET A 257 3.84 12.45 14.24
C MET A 257 2.49 13.17 14.32
N LYS A 258 1.38 12.41 14.28
CA LYS A 258 0.02 12.94 14.37
C LYS A 258 -0.73 12.43 15.61
N ALA A 259 -0.03 11.81 16.56
CA ALA A 259 -0.63 11.38 17.81
C ALA A 259 -1.24 12.57 18.56
N ASN A 260 -2.46 12.40 19.09
CA ASN A 260 -3.26 13.45 19.74
C ASN A 260 -3.55 14.70 18.89
N ALA A 261 -3.30 14.68 17.58
CA ALA A 261 -3.57 15.80 16.69
C ALA A 261 -4.90 15.62 15.95
N ILE A 262 -5.57 16.74 15.68
CA ILE A 262 -6.72 16.80 14.79
C ILE A 262 -6.22 17.03 13.37
N ILE A 263 -6.53 16.12 12.45
CA ILE A 263 -6.21 16.25 11.02
C ILE A 263 -7.44 16.76 10.30
N SER A 264 -7.31 17.83 9.52
CA SER A 264 -8.41 18.35 8.72
C SER A 264 -8.66 17.47 7.49
N GLU A 265 -9.91 17.38 7.05
CA GLU A 265 -10.28 16.55 5.89
C GLU A 265 -9.55 16.98 4.61
N ALA A 266 -9.26 18.27 4.47
CA ALA A 266 -8.53 18.84 3.34
C ALA A 266 -7.04 18.43 3.29
N GLU A 267 -6.48 17.92 4.38
CA GLU A 267 -5.11 17.39 4.44
C GLU A 267 -5.02 15.90 4.04
N LEU A 268 -6.16 15.23 3.84
CA LEU A 268 -6.22 13.80 3.52
C LEU A 268 -6.34 13.58 2.00
N PRO A 269 -5.70 12.53 1.43
CA PRO A 269 -4.81 11.58 2.11
C PRO A 269 -3.43 12.19 2.43
N LEU A 270 -2.97 12.02 3.67
CA LEU A 270 -1.66 12.51 4.11
C LEU A 270 -0.61 11.42 3.91
N LYS A 271 0.21 11.52 2.86
CA LYS A 271 1.18 10.48 2.47
C LYS A 271 2.61 10.83 2.90
N ARG A 272 3.30 9.93 3.61
CA ARG A 272 4.67 10.13 4.11
C ARG A 272 5.58 8.95 3.80
N VAL A 273 6.82 9.26 3.41
CA VAL A 273 7.90 8.28 3.24
C VAL A 273 9.07 8.62 4.14
N VAL A 274 9.72 7.61 4.72
CA VAL A 274 10.90 7.79 5.59
C VAL A 274 11.88 6.65 5.41
N ALA A 275 13.18 6.97 5.39
CA ALA A 275 14.24 5.97 5.57
C ALA A 275 14.74 6.02 7.01
N SER A 276 14.66 4.92 7.76
CA SER A 276 15.21 4.86 9.11
C SER A 276 15.77 3.48 9.46
N ARG A 277 16.65 3.45 10.46
CA ARG A 277 17.04 2.20 11.13
C ARG A 277 15.88 1.66 11.95
N CYS A 278 15.74 0.34 11.95
CA CYS A 278 14.72 -0.44 12.62
C CYS A 278 15.41 -1.48 13.50
N TYR A 279 14.90 -1.68 14.71
CA TYR A 279 15.55 -2.54 15.70
C TYR A 279 14.60 -3.64 16.18
N ARG A 280 15.03 -4.90 16.08
CA ARG A 280 14.21 -6.05 16.49
C ARG A 280 15.05 -7.06 17.29
N PRO A 281 14.63 -7.46 18.50
CA PRO A 281 15.35 -8.48 19.27
C PRO A 281 15.29 -9.88 18.66
N GLU A 282 14.36 -10.14 17.73
CA GLU A 282 14.22 -11.43 17.04
C GLU A 282 14.16 -12.63 18.01
N ALA A 283 13.56 -12.41 19.20
CA ALA A 283 13.36 -13.46 20.20
C ALA A 283 12.47 -14.58 19.64
N GLY A 284 12.79 -15.82 19.96
CA GLY A 284 12.11 -17.02 19.45
C GLY A 284 12.54 -17.48 18.05
N ALA A 285 13.49 -16.79 17.40
CA ALA A 285 13.92 -17.13 16.05
C ALA A 285 14.63 -18.49 15.94
N ARG A 286 14.34 -19.25 14.87
CA ARG A 286 15.05 -20.50 14.55
C ARG A 286 16.48 -20.21 14.14
N ALA A 287 17.43 -21.03 14.61
CA ALA A 287 18.87 -20.86 14.34
C ALA A 287 19.25 -20.90 12.84
N ALA A 288 18.41 -21.48 11.98
CA ALA A 288 18.63 -21.47 10.53
C ALA A 288 18.37 -20.10 9.88
N ASP A 289 17.44 -19.32 10.45
CA ASP A 289 17.02 -18.02 9.90
C ASP A 289 17.97 -16.89 10.33
N THR A 290 18.75 -17.08 11.39
CA THR A 290 19.72 -16.09 11.90
C THR A 290 21.07 -16.11 11.16
N LYS A 291 21.21 -16.95 10.12
CA LYS A 291 22.43 -16.99 9.30
C LYS A 291 22.40 -15.92 8.21
N GLY A 292 23.40 -15.05 8.24
CA GLY A 292 23.58 -14.01 7.23
C GLY A 292 22.67 -12.81 7.47
N LEU A 293 22.12 -12.25 6.39
CA LEU A 293 21.35 -11.01 6.39
C LEU A 293 19.84 -11.28 6.40
N TYR A 294 19.37 -12.51 6.67
CA TYR A 294 17.95 -12.87 6.62
C TYR A 294 17.21 -12.69 7.94
N ARG A 295 17.87 -12.73 9.10
CA ARG A 295 17.27 -12.39 10.40
C ARG A 295 18.31 -11.77 11.33
N VAL A 296 18.25 -10.48 11.60
CA VAL A 296 19.24 -9.73 12.40
C VAL A 296 18.55 -8.58 13.16
N HIS A 297 19.28 -7.93 14.06
CA HIS A 297 18.75 -6.99 15.04
C HIS A 297 18.59 -5.54 14.61
N GLU A 298 19.34 -5.06 13.60
CA GLU A 298 19.31 -3.67 13.15
C GLU A 298 19.35 -3.56 11.64
N PHE A 299 18.43 -2.79 11.06
CA PHE A 299 18.25 -2.80 9.62
C PHE A 299 17.62 -1.48 9.11
N THR A 300 18.04 -0.93 7.96
CA THR A 300 17.46 0.27 7.32
C THR A 300 16.20 -0.04 6.49
N LYS A 301 15.10 0.67 6.70
CA LYS A 301 13.88 0.50 5.92
C LYS A 301 13.35 1.83 5.38
N VAL A 302 12.83 1.80 4.16
CA VAL A 302 12.05 2.88 3.55
C VAL A 302 10.56 2.59 3.77
N GLU A 303 9.92 3.29 4.69
CA GLU A 303 8.52 3.05 5.08
C GLU A 303 7.58 4.03 4.37
N LEU A 304 6.45 3.54 3.85
CA LEU A 304 5.33 4.36 3.38
C LEU A 304 4.21 4.35 4.42
N PHE A 305 3.66 5.51 4.74
CA PHE A 305 2.59 5.66 5.73
C PHE A 305 1.59 6.71 5.31
N ALA A 306 0.30 6.35 5.33
CA ALA A 306 -0.77 7.27 4.99
C ALA A 306 -1.84 7.37 6.08
N TRP A 307 -2.26 8.60 6.35
CA TRP A 307 -3.54 8.89 7.03
C TRP A 307 -4.60 9.13 5.97
N ILE A 308 -5.76 8.48 6.10
CA ILE A 308 -6.84 8.50 5.11
C ILE A 308 -8.21 8.61 5.78
N LYS A 309 -9.28 8.88 5.01
CA LYS A 309 -10.64 8.82 5.57
C LYS A 309 -11.03 7.36 5.89
N PRO A 310 -12.00 7.14 6.78
CA PRO A 310 -12.46 5.79 7.14
C PRO A 310 -13.27 5.06 6.06
N GLU A 311 -13.18 5.48 4.81
CA GLU A 311 -13.88 4.88 3.69
C GLU A 311 -13.08 3.67 3.17
N ASN A 312 -13.77 2.55 2.95
CA ASN A 312 -13.09 1.34 2.48
C ASN A 312 -12.48 1.54 1.08
N GLU A 313 -13.11 2.33 0.22
CA GLU A 313 -12.61 2.60 -1.13
C GLU A 313 -11.27 3.37 -1.11
N GLU A 314 -11.14 4.39 -0.27
CA GLU A 314 -9.88 5.13 -0.12
C GLU A 314 -8.78 4.26 0.53
N MET A 315 -9.17 3.37 1.45
CA MET A 315 -8.27 2.40 2.07
C MET A 315 -7.65 1.45 1.04
N GLU A 316 -8.49 0.80 0.24
CA GLU A 316 -8.03 -0.12 -0.78
C GLU A 316 -7.23 0.63 -1.85
N TYR A 317 -7.66 1.83 -2.29
CA TYR A 317 -6.92 2.64 -3.25
C TYR A 317 -5.49 2.97 -2.80
N ILE A 318 -5.32 3.42 -1.55
CA ILE A 318 -4.00 3.78 -1.02
C ILE A 318 -3.15 2.53 -0.79
N LEU A 319 -3.74 1.44 -0.29
CA LEU A 319 -3.04 0.14 -0.17
C LEU A 319 -2.50 -0.30 -1.53
N ASP A 320 -3.28 -0.15 -2.59
CA ASP A 320 -2.89 -0.51 -3.94
C ASP A 320 -1.81 0.39 -4.52
N GLU A 321 -1.93 1.72 -4.35
CA GLU A 321 -0.88 2.68 -4.74
C GLU A 321 0.47 2.31 -4.12
N MET A 322 0.43 1.89 -2.86
CA MET A 322 1.61 1.46 -2.13
C MET A 322 2.18 0.13 -2.65
N ILE A 323 1.35 -0.84 -3.03
CA ILE A 323 1.84 -2.07 -3.68
C ILE A 323 2.42 -1.77 -5.07
N ASP A 324 1.83 -0.83 -5.81
CA ASP A 324 2.33 -0.38 -7.10
C ASP A 324 3.76 0.12 -7.00
N ILE A 325 4.00 1.05 -6.09
CA ILE A 325 5.34 1.60 -5.83
C ILE A 325 6.33 0.49 -5.47
N GLN A 326 5.91 -0.49 -4.66
CA GLN A 326 6.74 -1.63 -4.31
C GLN A 326 7.09 -2.47 -5.54
N THR A 327 6.11 -2.79 -6.37
CA THR A 327 6.33 -3.58 -7.58
C THR A 327 7.14 -2.84 -8.63
N ASP A 328 7.01 -1.51 -8.76
CA ASP A 328 7.80 -0.69 -9.68
C ASP A 328 9.27 -0.69 -9.28
N ILE A 329 9.56 -0.50 -7.98
CA ILE A 329 10.92 -0.62 -7.44
C ILE A 329 11.50 -2.00 -7.77
N LEU A 330 10.73 -3.08 -7.56
CA LEU A 330 11.21 -4.44 -7.74
C LEU A 330 11.36 -4.85 -9.20
N CYS A 331 10.43 -4.41 -10.05
CA CYS A 331 10.45 -4.63 -11.47
C CYS A 331 11.71 -4.02 -12.08
N ALA A 332 11.98 -2.75 -11.78
CA ALA A 332 13.14 -2.03 -12.29
C ALA A 332 14.49 -2.58 -11.77
N LEU A 333 14.50 -3.19 -10.57
CA LEU A 333 15.66 -3.91 -10.05
C LEU A 333 15.87 -5.30 -10.69
N GLY A 334 14.94 -5.77 -11.53
CA GLY A 334 15.05 -7.08 -12.18
C GLY A 334 14.89 -8.26 -11.23
N LEU A 335 14.26 -8.07 -10.06
CA LEU A 335 14.08 -9.13 -9.06
C LEU A 335 12.84 -9.95 -9.37
N THR A 336 12.97 -11.28 -9.35
CA THR A 336 11.84 -12.20 -9.45
C THR A 336 11.08 -12.23 -8.13
N CYS A 337 9.81 -11.84 -8.17
CA CYS A 337 8.95 -11.76 -7.00
C CYS A 337 7.58 -12.38 -7.26
N ARG A 338 6.89 -12.79 -6.19
CA ARG A 338 5.46 -13.11 -6.19
C ARG A 338 4.74 -12.21 -5.22
N VAL A 339 3.54 -11.76 -5.58
CA VAL A 339 2.69 -10.92 -4.73
C VAL A 339 1.54 -11.77 -4.22
N LEU A 340 1.31 -11.74 -2.92
CA LEU A 340 0.45 -12.65 -2.18
C LEU A 340 -0.58 -11.89 -1.35
N ASP A 341 -1.85 -12.26 -1.44
CA ASP A 341 -2.85 -11.84 -0.44
C ASP A 341 -2.83 -12.84 0.72
N MET A 342 -2.51 -12.33 1.91
CA MET A 342 -2.27 -13.19 3.07
C MET A 342 -3.59 -13.63 3.70
N PRO A 343 -3.72 -14.91 4.07
CA PRO A 343 -4.94 -15.41 4.66
C PRO A 343 -5.13 -14.91 6.10
N VAL A 344 -6.35 -15.00 6.60
CA VAL A 344 -6.75 -14.45 7.91
C VAL A 344 -5.87 -14.85 9.10
N HIS A 345 -5.33 -16.07 9.10
CA HIS A 345 -4.51 -16.60 10.18
C HIS A 345 -3.04 -16.11 10.14
N ASN A 346 -2.60 -15.52 9.01
CA ASN A 346 -1.27 -14.94 8.84
C ASN A 346 -1.24 -13.41 9.05
N LEU A 347 -2.38 -12.80 9.36
CA LEU A 347 -2.45 -11.37 9.64
C LEU A 347 -1.94 -11.06 11.05
N GLY A 348 -1.00 -10.12 11.17
CA GLY A 348 -0.56 -9.59 12.46
C GLY A 348 -1.68 -8.80 13.14
N ALA A 349 -1.82 -8.88 14.47
CA ALA A 349 -3.04 -8.50 15.18
C ALA A 349 -3.62 -7.09 14.91
N ARG A 350 -2.83 -6.13 14.43
CA ARG A 350 -3.29 -4.77 14.04
C ARG A 350 -3.85 -4.65 12.61
N GLU A 351 -3.59 -5.65 11.79
CA GLU A 351 -3.82 -5.68 10.34
C GLU A 351 -5.27 -6.08 10.05
N THR A 352 -5.90 -5.40 9.10
CA THR A 352 -7.24 -5.73 8.58
C THR A 352 -7.13 -6.53 7.28
N ARG A 353 -6.14 -6.22 6.43
CA ARG A 353 -5.69 -6.98 5.25
C ARG A 353 -4.18 -6.83 5.12
N LYS A 354 -3.48 -7.84 4.61
CA LYS A 354 -2.04 -7.81 4.35
C LYS A 354 -1.77 -8.38 2.96
N ILE A 355 -1.12 -7.60 2.12
CA ILE A 355 -0.55 -8.06 0.84
C ILE A 355 0.94 -8.18 1.06
N ALA A 356 1.51 -9.38 0.91
CA ALA A 356 2.95 -9.61 0.98
C ALA A 356 3.53 -9.68 -0.42
N ILE A 357 4.80 -9.31 -0.57
CA ILE A 357 5.60 -9.62 -1.74
C ILE A 357 6.75 -10.48 -1.26
N GLU A 358 7.03 -11.57 -1.97
CA GLU A 358 8.16 -12.44 -1.69
C GLU A 358 9.13 -12.43 -2.87
N ALA A 359 10.44 -12.40 -2.58
CA ALA A 359 11.48 -12.57 -3.61
C ALA A 359 11.93 -14.02 -3.65
N PHE A 360 12.39 -14.44 -4.83
CA PHE A 360 13.10 -15.70 -4.95
C PHE A 360 14.56 -15.56 -4.49
N PHE A 361 14.99 -16.44 -3.59
CA PHE A 361 16.34 -16.55 -3.05
C PHE A 361 17.00 -17.85 -3.53
N PRO A 362 17.86 -17.80 -4.57
CA PRO A 362 18.38 -19.00 -5.22
C PRO A 362 19.12 -19.97 -4.29
N SER A 363 19.84 -19.49 -3.27
CA SER A 363 20.59 -20.39 -2.36
C SER A 363 19.68 -21.14 -1.37
N ARG A 364 18.42 -20.71 -1.29
CA ARG A 364 17.43 -21.15 -0.32
C ARG A 364 16.46 -22.17 -0.88
N ALA A 365 16.30 -22.17 -2.19
CA ALA A 365 15.59 -23.20 -2.94
C ALA A 365 16.34 -24.54 -2.82
N VAL A 366 16.29 -25.18 -1.66
CA VAL A 366 16.95 -26.46 -1.38
C VAL A 366 15.93 -27.34 -0.66
N GLY A 367 15.64 -28.50 -1.23
CA GLY A 367 14.60 -29.40 -0.75
C GLY A 367 14.80 -30.82 -1.29
N ASN A 368 14.05 -31.78 -0.74
CA ASN A 368 14.15 -33.19 -1.12
C ASN A 368 13.26 -33.52 -2.34
N THR A 369 12.21 -32.74 -2.56
CA THR A 369 11.30 -32.85 -3.70
C THR A 369 11.30 -31.54 -4.53
N PRO A 370 10.91 -31.58 -5.82
CA PRO A 370 10.79 -30.38 -6.64
C PRO A 370 9.87 -29.30 -6.04
N ASP A 371 8.77 -29.70 -5.40
CA ASP A 371 7.82 -28.78 -4.77
C ASP A 371 8.42 -28.11 -3.52
N ASP A 372 9.15 -28.87 -2.69
CA ASP A 372 9.87 -28.33 -1.53
C ASP A 372 10.96 -27.31 -1.95
N ILE A 373 11.63 -27.58 -3.07
CA ILE A 373 12.66 -26.71 -3.64
C ILE A 373 12.04 -25.40 -4.13
N GLN A 374 10.85 -25.47 -4.72
CA GLN A 374 10.17 -24.33 -5.32
C GLN A 374 9.57 -23.38 -4.27
N GLU A 375 9.07 -23.90 -3.14
CA GLU A 375 8.53 -23.08 -2.05
C GLU A 375 9.61 -22.53 -1.10
N ALA A 376 10.63 -23.32 -0.72
CA ALA A 376 11.69 -22.88 0.20
C ALA A 376 12.55 -21.72 -0.35
N GLY A 377 12.51 -21.51 -1.66
CA GLY A 377 13.19 -20.42 -2.35
C GLY A 377 12.59 -19.04 -2.08
N TRP A 378 11.31 -18.94 -1.75
CA TRP A 378 10.66 -17.66 -1.54
C TRP A 378 10.89 -17.14 -0.12
N GLY A 379 10.89 -15.82 0.04
CA GLY A 379 10.81 -15.21 1.36
C GLY A 379 10.22 -13.82 1.26
N GLU A 380 9.47 -13.42 2.28
CA GLU A 380 8.86 -12.09 2.36
C GLU A 380 9.92 -11.01 2.20
N ILE A 381 9.53 -9.96 1.50
CA ILE A 381 10.39 -8.83 1.23
C ILE A 381 9.64 -7.52 1.07
N ALA A 382 8.32 -7.54 0.88
CA ALA A 382 7.48 -6.37 0.92
C ALA A 382 6.17 -6.71 1.67
N SER A 383 5.48 -5.78 2.34
CA SER A 383 4.09 -5.99 2.72
C SER A 383 3.29 -4.70 2.93
N GLY A 384 2.23 -4.57 2.15
CA GLY A 384 1.21 -3.54 2.34
C GLY A 384 0.15 -3.98 3.35
N LYS A 385 -0.26 -3.10 4.28
CA LYS A 385 -1.24 -3.42 5.32
C LYS A 385 -2.25 -2.30 5.49
N SER A 386 -3.52 -2.65 5.58
CA SER A 386 -4.54 -1.73 6.07
C SER A 386 -4.75 -1.91 7.57
N THR A 387 -4.90 -0.80 8.30
CA THR A 387 -5.14 -0.81 9.75
C THR A 387 -6.21 0.22 10.13
N SER A 388 -6.98 -0.07 11.17
CA SER A 388 -7.84 0.92 11.83
C SER A 388 -7.46 1.11 13.30
N PHE A 389 -6.64 0.20 13.84
CA PHE A 389 -6.31 0.10 15.26
C PHE A 389 -5.38 1.21 15.79
N THR A 390 -4.42 1.67 14.99
CA THR A 390 -3.38 2.61 15.45
C THR A 390 -3.93 4.02 15.71
N THR A 391 -4.96 4.47 14.99
CA THR A 391 -5.60 5.79 15.20
C THR A 391 -6.38 5.82 16.51
N ILE A 392 -7.15 4.75 16.73
CA ILE A 392 -8.00 4.53 17.90
C ILE A 392 -7.12 4.54 19.15
N SER A 393 -5.93 3.94 19.07
CA SER A 393 -5.03 3.82 20.22
C SER A 393 -4.21 5.09 20.54
N LEU A 394 -3.94 5.93 19.54
CA LEU A 394 -3.14 7.16 19.68
C LEU A 394 -3.97 8.45 19.84
N SER A 395 -5.29 8.34 20.04
CA SER A 395 -6.22 9.47 20.22
C SER A 395 -6.08 10.55 19.13
N SER A 396 -5.74 10.16 17.90
CA SER A 396 -5.62 11.08 16.77
C SER A 396 -7.01 11.32 16.19
N VAL A 397 -7.76 12.26 16.78
CA VAL A 397 -9.15 12.51 16.43
C VAL A 397 -9.20 13.61 15.38
N GLY A 398 -9.43 13.27 14.11
CA GLY A 398 -10.01 14.24 13.16
C GLY A 398 -11.41 14.61 13.65
N ASN A 399 -11.80 15.88 13.58
CA ASN A 399 -13.14 16.32 14.00
C ASN A 399 -14.16 15.89 12.93
N LEU A 400 -14.42 14.59 12.89
CA LEU A 400 -15.52 13.92 12.20
C LEU A 400 -15.95 12.82 13.16
N ASP A 401 -17.27 12.70 13.39
CA ASP A 401 -17.94 11.79 14.33
C ASP A 401 -17.65 10.29 14.14
N THR A 402 -16.70 9.90 13.29
CA THR A 402 -16.32 8.51 13.01
C THR A 402 -14.84 8.46 12.60
N GLY A 403 -14.00 7.84 13.43
CA GLY A 403 -12.54 7.95 13.42
C GLY A 403 -11.79 7.64 12.12
N THR A 404 -10.63 8.28 11.94
CA THR A 404 -9.69 8.13 10.82
C THR A 404 -9.10 6.71 10.74
N LYS A 405 -8.99 6.12 9.53
CA LYS A 405 -8.30 4.84 9.31
C LYS A 405 -6.85 5.08 8.85
N LEU A 406 -5.95 4.14 9.15
CA LEU A 406 -4.53 4.23 8.86
C LEU A 406 -4.13 3.12 7.89
N VAL A 407 -3.73 3.46 6.68
CA VAL A 407 -3.12 2.47 5.78
C VAL A 407 -1.62 2.59 5.92
N THR A 408 -1.02 1.53 6.45
CA THR A 408 0.42 1.46 6.69
C THR A 408 0.98 0.38 5.79
N THR A 409 1.66 0.76 4.73
CA THR A 409 2.36 -0.21 3.91
C THR A 409 3.83 -0.04 4.18
N SER A 410 4.39 -1.04 4.83
CA SER A 410 5.82 -1.17 4.75
C SER A 410 6.14 -1.54 3.30
N VAL A 411 6.94 -0.74 2.61
CA VAL A 411 7.84 -1.34 1.64
C VAL A 411 8.92 -1.95 2.52
N PRO A 412 8.97 -3.26 2.79
CA PRO A 412 10.24 -3.83 3.10
C PRO A 412 11.06 -3.59 1.85
N SER A 413 12.10 -2.83 2.12
CA SER A 413 13.39 -3.11 1.57
C SER A 413 13.34 -3.21 0.04
N PHE A 414 13.79 -2.16 -0.59
CA PHE A 414 15.23 -2.19 -0.68
C PHE A 414 15.61 -0.79 -0.18
N VAL A 415 16.35 -0.64 0.92
CA VAL A 415 17.72 -1.14 1.00
C VAL A 415 18.39 -1.07 2.36
N CYS A 416 19.15 -2.13 2.63
CA CYS A 416 19.99 -2.41 3.79
C CYS A 416 19.30 -2.19 5.12
N ALA A 417 18.10 -2.74 5.16
CA ALA A 417 17.84 -3.69 6.19
C ALA A 417 18.80 -4.84 5.94
N ILE A 418 19.87 -4.95 6.69
CA ILE A 418 20.46 -6.26 6.84
C ILE A 418 19.77 -6.80 8.05
N GLY A 419 19.10 -7.91 7.82
CA GLY A 419 18.48 -8.78 8.78
C GLY A 419 17.18 -8.37 9.42
N ASP A 420 16.46 -9.45 9.61
CA ASP A 420 15.04 -9.69 9.83
C ASP A 420 14.45 -10.32 8.57
N GLU A 421 13.42 -11.13 8.81
CA GLU A 421 12.72 -12.06 7.93
C GLU A 421 12.28 -11.52 6.55
N ASN A 422 12.60 -10.26 6.24
CA ASN A 422 12.21 -9.48 5.08
C ASN A 422 13.38 -8.94 4.18
N THR A 423 14.53 -9.62 4.09
CA THR A 423 15.76 -8.99 3.53
C THR A 423 16.35 -9.56 2.22
N LYS A 424 16.58 -8.66 1.23
CA LYS A 424 16.95 -8.88 -0.21
C LYS A 424 18.43 -8.73 -0.64
N VAL A 425 19.41 -8.33 0.20
CA VAL A 425 20.86 -8.33 -0.24
C VAL A 425 21.28 -9.76 -0.60
N ARG A 426 20.60 -10.69 0.06
CA ARG A 426 20.61 -12.09 -0.29
C ARG A 426 20.27 -12.38 -1.75
N ALA A 427 19.11 -11.96 -2.23
CA ALA A 427 18.67 -12.23 -3.60
C ALA A 427 19.64 -11.61 -4.63
N PHE A 428 20.12 -10.38 -4.38
CA PHE A 428 21.07 -9.71 -5.27
C PHE A 428 22.44 -10.38 -5.33
N LEU A 429 22.99 -10.83 -4.20
CA LEU A 429 24.27 -11.53 -4.14
C LEU A 429 24.16 -13.01 -4.58
N GLU A 430 23.02 -13.66 -4.36
CA GLU A 430 22.77 -15.06 -4.75
C GLU A 430 22.36 -15.22 -6.22
N ALA A 431 22.02 -14.13 -6.89
CA ALA A 431 21.72 -14.09 -8.31
C ALA A 431 22.98 -14.06 -9.20
N ALA A 432 23.86 -15.04 -9.06
CA ALA A 432 24.90 -15.27 -10.04
C ALA A 432 24.31 -15.73 -11.41
N THR A 433 24.51 -14.91 -12.45
CA THR A 433 24.49 -15.23 -13.90
C THR A 433 23.34 -14.76 -14.82
N TYR A 434 22.27 -14.10 -14.36
CA TYR A 434 21.45 -13.25 -15.27
C TYR A 434 20.89 -11.97 -14.61
N GLN A 435 20.41 -12.01 -13.37
CA GLN A 435 19.85 -10.81 -12.70
C GLN A 435 20.92 -9.83 -12.20
N TYR A 436 22.14 -10.30 -11.83
CA TYR A 436 23.27 -9.39 -11.55
C TYR A 436 23.68 -8.56 -12.78
N ILE A 437 23.53 -9.11 -13.99
CA ILE A 437 23.85 -8.39 -15.22
C ILE A 437 22.78 -7.32 -15.48
N SER A 438 21.50 -7.61 -15.37
CA SER A 438 20.45 -6.59 -15.57
C SER A 438 20.41 -5.54 -14.45
N ALA A 439 20.48 -5.95 -13.18
CA ALA A 439 20.46 -5.02 -12.05
C ALA A 439 21.77 -4.24 -11.91
N GLY A 440 22.92 -4.89 -12.17
CA GLY A 440 24.24 -4.27 -12.19
C GLY A 440 24.56 -3.48 -13.46
N GLN A 441 23.79 -3.63 -14.55
CA GLN A 441 23.83 -2.73 -15.72
C GLN A 441 22.84 -1.57 -15.57
N ASN A 442 21.65 -1.81 -15.02
CA ASN A 442 20.62 -0.79 -14.84
C ASN A 442 20.93 0.16 -13.69
N LEU A 443 21.51 -0.30 -12.57
CA LEU A 443 21.80 0.57 -11.43
C LEU A 443 22.89 1.61 -11.78
N PRO A 444 24.04 1.27 -12.41
CA PRO A 444 24.99 2.28 -12.87
C PRO A 444 24.46 3.14 -14.02
N LYS A 445 23.60 2.61 -14.91
CA LYS A 445 22.96 3.39 -15.98
C LYS A 445 21.94 4.38 -15.42
N TYR A 446 21.15 3.99 -14.44
CA TYR A 446 20.23 4.85 -13.68
C TYR A 446 21.00 5.87 -12.84
N LEU A 447 22.03 5.46 -12.09
CA LEU A 447 22.91 6.35 -11.32
C LEU A 447 23.68 7.35 -12.22
N ALA A 448 24.02 6.95 -13.46
CA ALA A 448 24.60 7.82 -14.47
C ALA A 448 23.57 8.73 -15.16
N GLU A 449 22.33 8.26 -15.39
CA GLU A 449 21.22 9.06 -15.92
C GLU A 449 20.73 10.13 -14.92
N ILE A 450 20.73 9.83 -13.62
CA ILE A 450 20.32 10.78 -12.57
C ILE A 450 21.42 11.77 -12.15
N GLY A 451 22.58 11.79 -12.84
CA GLY A 451 23.79 12.53 -12.47
C GLY A 451 23.49 13.70 -11.53
N TYR A 452 23.70 13.48 -10.22
CA TYR A 452 23.10 14.31 -9.17
C TYR A 452 23.29 15.80 -9.47
N LYS A 453 22.20 16.44 -9.86
CA LYS A 453 22.02 17.88 -9.90
C LYS A 453 20.73 18.18 -9.17
N VAL A 454 20.80 19.16 -8.27
CA VAL A 454 19.63 19.72 -7.57
C VAL A 454 18.59 20.10 -8.63
N PRO A 455 17.32 19.64 -8.51
CA PRO A 455 16.26 20.04 -9.43
C PRO A 455 16.13 21.57 -9.43
N THR A 456 16.21 22.20 -10.59
CA THR A 456 16.12 23.66 -10.73
C THR A 456 14.68 24.15 -10.90
N ALA A 457 13.73 23.24 -11.12
CA ALA A 457 12.29 23.50 -11.12
C ALA A 457 11.51 22.22 -10.75
N ALA A 458 10.31 22.36 -10.17
CA ALA A 458 9.49 21.27 -9.66
C ALA A 458 8.86 20.38 -10.75
N GLU A 459 8.95 20.79 -12.02
CA GLU A 459 8.14 20.26 -13.12
C GLU A 459 8.93 19.34 -14.07
N ASP A 460 10.25 19.23 -13.89
CA ASP A 460 11.13 18.57 -14.84
C ASP A 460 11.75 17.31 -14.21
N ASN A 461 11.07 16.17 -14.37
CA ASN A 461 11.63 14.85 -14.05
C ASN A 461 11.37 13.83 -15.16
N ASN A 462 12.43 13.14 -15.58
CA ASN A 462 12.31 11.93 -16.39
C ASN A 462 11.77 10.83 -15.48
N TYR A 463 10.67 10.19 -15.89
CA TYR A 463 9.81 9.28 -15.11
C TYR A 463 8.74 9.94 -14.22
N ALA A 464 7.99 10.90 -14.76
CA ALA A 464 6.58 11.10 -14.40
C ALA A 464 5.68 10.14 -15.21
N GLY A 465 5.90 8.84 -15.04
CA GLY A 465 4.93 7.84 -15.48
C GLY A 465 3.93 7.63 -14.36
N SER A 466 2.92 8.49 -14.23
CA SER A 466 1.65 7.97 -13.74
C SER A 466 1.24 6.89 -14.74
N ASP A 467 0.87 5.70 -14.27
CA ASP A 467 0.27 4.65 -15.10
C ASP A 467 -0.62 5.31 -16.17
N PRO A 468 -0.33 5.15 -17.48
CA PRO A 468 -1.10 5.77 -18.57
C PRO A 468 -2.61 5.50 -18.45
N ASP A 469 -2.96 4.41 -17.78
CA ASP A 469 -4.32 3.97 -17.58
C ASP A 469 -4.92 4.32 -16.20
N GLY A 470 -4.16 4.91 -15.29
CA GLY A 470 -4.61 5.26 -13.93
C GLY A 470 -5.25 4.11 -13.16
N LEU A 471 -4.76 2.87 -13.34
CA LEU A 471 -5.20 1.72 -12.57
C LEU A 471 -4.39 1.54 -11.30
N ASN A 472 -5.08 0.99 -10.31
CA ASN A 472 -4.49 0.42 -9.12
C ASN A 472 -3.93 -0.99 -9.40
N PHE A 473 -3.04 -1.46 -8.52
CA PHE A 473 -2.41 -2.79 -8.55
C PHE A 473 -3.37 -3.92 -8.93
N PHE A 474 -4.50 -4.03 -8.22
CA PHE A 474 -5.45 -5.12 -8.42
C PHE A 474 -6.25 -5.01 -9.72
N GLY A 475 -6.50 -3.78 -10.20
CA GLY A 475 -7.02 -3.56 -11.54
C GLY A 475 -6.06 -4.06 -12.62
N ARG A 476 -4.74 -4.03 -12.36
CA ARG A 476 -3.72 -4.58 -13.27
C ARG A 476 -3.66 -6.11 -13.22
N LEU A 477 -3.89 -6.68 -12.04
CA LEU A 477 -3.97 -8.13 -11.78
C LEU A 477 -5.15 -8.84 -12.42
N GLN A 478 -6.26 -8.15 -12.64
CA GLN A 478 -7.42 -8.69 -13.36
C GLN A 478 -7.17 -8.97 -14.85
N LYS A 479 -5.92 -9.20 -15.27
CA LYS A 479 -5.53 -9.55 -16.65
C LYS A 479 -4.59 -10.76 -16.73
N SER A 480 -5.19 -11.94 -16.73
CA SER A 480 -5.15 -12.76 -17.93
C SER A 480 -6.60 -13.00 -18.31
N PRO A 481 -7.08 -12.51 -19.46
CA PRO A 481 -8.46 -12.13 -19.47
C PRO A 481 -9.33 -13.20 -20.15
N ASP A 482 -10.49 -13.46 -19.54
CA ASP A 482 -11.69 -13.90 -20.24
C ASP A 482 -12.27 -12.78 -21.16
N LYS A 483 -11.54 -11.66 -21.35
CA LYS A 483 -11.96 -10.42 -22.03
C LYS A 483 -10.85 -9.81 -22.92
N PRO A 484 -11.16 -9.16 -24.04
CA PRO A 484 -10.12 -8.56 -24.89
C PRO A 484 -9.28 -7.46 -24.20
N LEU A 485 -7.99 -7.38 -24.53
CA LEU A 485 -7.08 -6.31 -24.10
C LEU A 485 -7.30 -5.05 -24.96
N VAL A 486 -7.29 -5.16 -26.28
CA VAL A 486 -7.47 -4.02 -27.19
C VAL A 486 -8.54 -4.34 -28.23
N VAL A 487 -9.44 -3.38 -28.44
CA VAL A 487 -10.40 -3.37 -29.54
C VAL A 487 -10.05 -2.20 -30.46
N ASP A 488 -9.62 -2.50 -31.67
CA ASP A 488 -9.33 -1.53 -32.72
C ASP A 488 -10.63 -1.24 -33.51
N VAL A 489 -11.27 -0.10 -33.24
CA VAL A 489 -12.59 0.25 -33.75
C VAL A 489 -12.44 1.07 -35.02
N GLY A 490 -12.87 0.52 -36.16
CA GLY A 490 -12.61 1.13 -37.47
C GLY A 490 -11.16 0.95 -37.92
N GLY A 491 -10.52 -0.16 -37.52
CA GLY A 491 -9.09 -0.40 -37.71
C GLY A 491 -8.66 -0.79 -39.13
N ASN A 492 -9.57 -0.75 -40.12
CA ASN A 492 -9.31 -1.05 -41.51
C ASN A 492 -8.68 -2.45 -41.71
N THR A 493 -7.60 -2.57 -42.49
CA THR A 493 -6.87 -3.84 -42.69
C THR A 493 -6.02 -4.26 -41.49
N GLY A 494 -6.09 -3.54 -40.34
CA GLY A 494 -5.48 -3.95 -39.08
C GLY A 494 -3.99 -3.62 -38.91
N ILE A 495 -3.51 -2.52 -39.52
CA ILE A 495 -2.11 -2.10 -39.42
C ILE A 495 -1.71 -1.81 -37.96
N ASP A 496 -2.54 -1.04 -37.24
CA ASP A 496 -2.22 -0.61 -35.88
C ASP A 496 -2.29 -1.77 -34.88
N ILE A 497 -3.36 -2.57 -34.92
CA ILE A 497 -3.49 -3.74 -34.06
C ILE A 497 -2.37 -4.77 -34.31
N SER A 498 -1.84 -4.85 -35.54
CA SER A 498 -0.69 -5.70 -35.86
C SER A 498 0.62 -5.17 -35.27
N HIS A 499 0.80 -3.84 -35.19
CA HIS A 499 1.93 -3.25 -34.46
C HIS A 499 1.88 -3.57 -32.96
N VAL A 500 0.68 -3.60 -32.35
CA VAL A 500 0.51 -4.02 -30.95
C VAL A 500 0.97 -5.46 -30.77
N LEU A 501 0.56 -6.38 -31.65
CA LEU A 501 1.00 -7.78 -31.58
C LEU A 501 2.52 -7.92 -31.79
N LYS A 502 3.10 -7.17 -32.73
CA LYS A 502 4.55 -7.19 -32.98
C LYS A 502 5.34 -6.70 -31.77
N ALA A 503 4.84 -5.69 -31.05
CA ALA A 503 5.45 -5.19 -29.82
C ALA A 503 5.25 -6.15 -28.64
N ARG A 504 4.17 -6.95 -28.65
CA ARG A 504 3.80 -7.92 -27.60
C ARG A 504 3.43 -9.30 -28.17
N PRO A 505 4.43 -10.07 -28.66
CA PRO A 505 4.18 -11.39 -29.27
C PRO A 505 3.64 -12.43 -28.29
N ASP A 506 3.79 -12.18 -27.00
CA ASP A 506 3.36 -13.00 -25.87
C ASP A 506 1.85 -13.00 -25.64
N LEU A 507 1.10 -12.08 -26.26
CA LEU A 507 -0.34 -12.00 -26.06
C LEU A 507 -1.08 -13.26 -26.54
N PRO A 508 -2.05 -13.77 -25.76
CA PRO A 508 -2.85 -14.92 -26.14
C PRO A 508 -3.88 -14.55 -27.22
N LYS A 509 -4.34 -15.56 -27.95
CA LYS A 509 -5.42 -15.39 -28.93
C LYS A 509 -6.67 -14.82 -28.26
N GLY A 510 -7.30 -13.83 -28.90
CA GLY A 510 -8.49 -13.15 -28.38
C GLY A 510 -8.19 -11.94 -27.48
N ALA A 511 -6.92 -11.68 -27.14
CA ALA A 511 -6.53 -10.44 -26.48
C ALA A 511 -6.67 -9.21 -27.40
N LEU A 512 -6.56 -9.39 -28.71
CA LEU A 512 -6.64 -8.32 -29.70
C LEU A 512 -7.83 -8.55 -30.62
N VAL A 513 -8.68 -7.53 -30.78
CA VAL A 513 -9.86 -7.59 -31.65
C VAL A 513 -9.78 -6.44 -32.67
N LEU A 514 -9.88 -6.77 -33.94
CA LEU A 514 -10.00 -5.82 -35.04
C LEU A 514 -11.47 -5.70 -35.44
N GLN A 515 -12.03 -4.49 -35.47
CA GLN A 515 -13.40 -4.24 -35.88
C GLN A 515 -13.49 -3.27 -37.06
N ASP A 516 -14.25 -3.65 -38.07
CA ASP A 516 -14.63 -2.80 -39.20
C ASP A 516 -15.85 -3.40 -39.92
N LEU A 517 -16.35 -2.77 -40.97
CA LEU A 517 -17.45 -3.28 -41.78
C LEU A 517 -17.09 -4.65 -42.41
N PRO A 518 -18.08 -5.52 -42.67
CA PRO A 518 -17.85 -6.86 -43.21
C PRO A 518 -16.93 -6.88 -44.43
N GLU A 519 -17.16 -5.99 -45.40
CA GLU A 519 -16.39 -5.88 -46.64
C GLU A 519 -14.93 -5.41 -46.45
N ILE A 520 -14.62 -4.76 -45.32
CA ILE A 520 -13.26 -4.35 -44.96
C ILE A 520 -12.56 -5.49 -44.22
N ILE A 521 -13.24 -6.13 -43.28
CA ILE A 521 -12.72 -7.29 -42.55
C ILE A 521 -12.38 -8.46 -43.48
N GLU A 522 -13.16 -8.68 -44.54
CA GLU A 522 -12.83 -9.67 -45.58
C GLU A 522 -11.49 -9.42 -46.29
N ARG A 523 -10.99 -8.18 -46.27
CA ARG A 523 -9.72 -7.77 -46.88
C ARG A 523 -8.58 -7.64 -45.87
N ALA A 524 -8.86 -7.79 -44.57
CA ALA A 524 -7.85 -7.67 -43.54
C ALA A 524 -6.89 -8.88 -43.59
N ASP A 525 -5.59 -8.59 -43.61
CA ASP A 525 -4.52 -9.59 -43.56
C ASP A 525 -3.81 -9.45 -42.21
N VAL A 526 -4.36 -10.12 -41.20
CA VAL A 526 -3.87 -10.06 -39.82
C VAL A 526 -3.53 -11.45 -39.30
N ASP A 527 -2.59 -11.49 -38.35
CA ASP A 527 -2.16 -12.73 -37.69
C ASP A 527 -3.33 -13.49 -37.03
N GLU A 528 -3.26 -14.81 -37.00
CA GLU A 528 -4.31 -15.70 -36.45
C GLU A 528 -4.59 -15.49 -34.95
N LYS A 529 -3.69 -14.81 -34.23
CA LYS A 529 -3.88 -14.37 -32.84
C LYS A 529 -4.84 -13.19 -32.70
N ILE A 530 -5.05 -12.41 -33.77
CA ILE A 530 -5.97 -11.27 -33.79
C ILE A 530 -7.36 -11.76 -34.19
N THR A 531 -8.37 -11.42 -33.40
CA THR A 531 -9.76 -11.72 -33.70
C THR A 531 -10.33 -10.64 -34.62
N ALA A 532 -10.43 -10.91 -35.92
CA ALA A 532 -11.14 -10.04 -36.84
C ALA A 532 -12.66 -10.19 -36.68
N MET A 533 -13.37 -9.08 -36.50
CA MET A 533 -14.79 -9.04 -36.15
C MET A 533 -15.52 -7.99 -36.99
N ALA A 534 -16.40 -8.43 -37.89
CA ALA A 534 -17.27 -7.52 -38.62
C ALA A 534 -18.22 -6.79 -37.65
N HIS A 535 -18.15 -5.45 -37.62
CA HIS A 535 -18.97 -4.62 -36.75
C HIS A 535 -19.21 -3.22 -37.34
N ASP A 536 -20.46 -2.78 -37.23
CA ASP A 536 -20.88 -1.39 -37.51
C ASP A 536 -20.88 -0.62 -36.18
N PHE A 537 -19.94 0.32 -36.03
CA PHE A 537 -19.74 1.07 -34.78
C PHE A 537 -20.90 2.04 -34.43
N PHE A 538 -21.86 2.25 -35.34
CA PHE A 538 -23.11 2.95 -35.00
C PHE A 538 -24.11 2.06 -34.27
N LYS A 539 -23.85 0.76 -34.16
CA LYS A 539 -24.59 -0.18 -33.33
C LYS A 539 -23.93 -0.33 -31.94
N PRO A 540 -24.65 -0.85 -30.94
CA PRO A 540 -24.07 -1.12 -29.63
C PRO A 540 -22.81 -1.99 -29.73
N GLN A 541 -21.74 -1.54 -29.09
CA GLN A 541 -20.43 -2.20 -29.14
C GLN A 541 -20.50 -3.60 -28.49
N PRO A 542 -20.25 -4.70 -29.24
CA PRO A 542 -20.42 -6.07 -28.77
C PRO A 542 -19.31 -6.53 -27.81
N VAL A 543 -18.10 -5.99 -27.94
CA VAL A 543 -17.00 -6.34 -27.03
C VAL A 543 -17.10 -5.49 -25.78
N LYS A 544 -17.35 -6.12 -24.62
CA LYS A 544 -17.56 -5.44 -23.34
C LYS A 544 -16.35 -5.58 -22.42
N GLY A 545 -15.99 -4.49 -21.75
CA GLY A 545 -14.98 -4.45 -20.71
C GLY A 545 -13.56 -4.66 -21.20
N ALA A 546 -13.28 -4.34 -22.47
CA ALA A 546 -11.90 -4.34 -22.97
C ALA A 546 -11.07 -3.29 -22.25
N ARG A 547 -9.76 -3.50 -22.15
CA ARG A 547 -8.89 -2.50 -21.54
C ARG A 547 -8.86 -1.22 -22.37
N ALA A 548 -8.63 -1.35 -23.67
CA ALA A 548 -8.49 -0.23 -24.57
C ALA A 548 -9.46 -0.37 -25.74
N TYR A 549 -10.14 0.73 -26.06
CA TYR A 549 -10.78 0.93 -27.35
C TYR A 549 -9.94 1.97 -28.09
N PHE A 550 -9.46 1.62 -29.28
CA PHE A 550 -8.58 2.47 -30.09
C PHE A 550 -9.32 2.92 -31.34
N MET A 551 -9.15 4.19 -31.70
CA MET A 551 -9.71 4.80 -32.91
C MET A 551 -8.62 5.66 -33.55
N HIS A 552 -8.21 5.29 -34.76
CA HIS A 552 -7.24 6.04 -35.55
C HIS A 552 -7.93 6.64 -36.77
N ALA A 553 -7.98 7.97 -36.85
CA ALA A 553 -8.56 8.69 -38.00
C ALA A 553 -10.01 8.21 -38.28
N VAL A 554 -10.79 7.99 -37.22
CA VAL A 554 -12.19 7.56 -37.32
C VAL A 554 -13.11 8.76 -37.15
N LEU A 555 -12.94 9.51 -36.06
CA LEU A 555 -13.88 10.53 -35.64
C LEU A 555 -13.83 11.79 -36.53
N HIS A 556 -12.70 12.07 -37.18
CA HIS A 556 -12.61 13.14 -38.18
C HIS A 556 -13.44 12.88 -39.46
N ASN A 557 -13.81 11.63 -39.75
CA ASN A 557 -14.64 11.30 -40.92
C ASN A 557 -16.13 11.58 -40.71
N TRP A 558 -16.52 12.00 -39.49
CA TRP A 558 -17.92 12.11 -39.10
C TRP A 558 -18.25 13.48 -38.50
N PRO A 559 -19.46 14.02 -38.78
CA PRO A 559 -19.98 15.17 -38.06
C PRO A 559 -20.17 14.87 -36.55
N ASP A 560 -20.21 15.92 -35.73
CA ASP A 560 -20.22 15.80 -34.27
C ASP A 560 -21.37 14.94 -33.71
N ALA A 561 -22.55 14.96 -34.34
CA ALA A 561 -23.69 14.15 -33.90
C ALA A 561 -23.41 12.63 -34.04
N GLN A 562 -22.85 12.22 -35.18
CA GLN A 562 -22.47 10.85 -35.46
C GLN A 562 -21.26 10.42 -34.61
N ALA A 563 -20.24 11.28 -34.52
CA ALA A 563 -19.09 11.04 -33.65
C ALA A 563 -19.53 10.86 -32.18
N THR A 564 -20.47 11.67 -31.70
CA THR A 564 -21.04 11.53 -30.36
C THR A 564 -21.79 10.21 -30.17
N GLN A 565 -22.54 9.75 -31.17
CA GLN A 565 -23.25 8.46 -31.10
C GLN A 565 -22.26 7.29 -31.03
N LEU A 566 -21.22 7.30 -31.87
CA LEU A 566 -20.14 6.31 -31.87
C LEU A 566 -19.46 6.28 -30.50
N LEU A 567 -19.07 7.44 -29.97
CA LEU A 567 -18.47 7.58 -28.64
C LEU A 567 -19.39 7.02 -27.53
N ARG A 568 -20.70 7.26 -27.59
CA ARG A 568 -21.65 6.69 -26.62
C ARG A 568 -21.75 5.17 -26.69
N ASN A 569 -21.84 4.60 -27.89
CA ASN A 569 -21.87 3.15 -28.08
C ASN A 569 -20.61 2.48 -27.51
N THR A 570 -19.44 3.10 -27.72
CA THR A 570 -18.17 2.63 -27.14
C THR A 570 -18.17 2.80 -25.62
N LYS A 571 -18.59 3.95 -25.08
CA LYS A 571 -18.66 4.19 -23.62
C LYS A 571 -19.53 3.15 -22.91
N ASP A 572 -20.66 2.78 -23.48
CA ASP A 572 -21.58 1.78 -22.91
C ASP A 572 -21.01 0.35 -22.91
N SER A 573 -19.83 0.15 -23.52
CA SER A 573 -19.07 -1.10 -23.41
C SER A 573 -17.93 -1.05 -22.41
N MET A 574 -17.58 0.13 -21.91
CA MET A 574 -16.41 0.36 -21.07
C MET A 574 -16.69 0.10 -19.59
N THR A 575 -15.71 -0.48 -18.89
CA THR A 575 -15.74 -0.61 -17.42
C THR A 575 -15.21 0.69 -16.80
N LYS A 576 -16.04 1.40 -16.01
CA LYS A 576 -15.64 2.65 -15.34
C LYS A 576 -14.41 2.42 -14.45
N GLY A 577 -13.42 3.31 -14.54
CA GLY A 577 -12.15 3.20 -13.82
C GLY A 577 -11.13 2.27 -14.48
N TYR A 578 -11.55 1.39 -15.40
CA TYR A 578 -10.68 0.40 -16.04
C TYR A 578 -10.49 0.63 -17.54
N SER A 579 -11.55 0.72 -18.34
CA SER A 579 -11.40 0.86 -19.78
C SER A 579 -10.95 2.27 -20.16
N LYS A 580 -10.08 2.39 -21.16
CA LYS A 580 -9.65 3.65 -21.77
C LYS A 580 -10.05 3.72 -23.25
N LEU A 581 -10.33 4.94 -23.70
CA LEU A 581 -10.48 5.26 -25.12
C LEU A 581 -9.23 6.00 -25.56
N PHE A 582 -8.57 5.49 -26.59
CA PHE A 582 -7.44 6.14 -27.26
C PHE A 582 -7.91 6.63 -28.62
N VAL A 583 -7.77 7.94 -28.86
CA VAL A 583 -8.09 8.58 -30.12
C VAL A 583 -6.79 9.13 -30.69
N TYR A 584 -6.41 8.62 -31.86
CA TYR A 584 -5.32 9.13 -32.66
C TYR A 584 -5.93 9.85 -33.86
N ASP A 585 -5.93 11.18 -33.80
CA ASP A 585 -6.59 12.03 -34.78
C ASP A 585 -5.97 13.43 -34.79
N ILE A 586 -6.25 14.22 -35.81
CA ILE A 586 -5.59 15.51 -36.02
C ILE A 586 -6.17 16.58 -35.09
N VAL A 587 -5.29 17.38 -34.51
CA VAL A 587 -5.64 18.52 -33.64
C VAL A 587 -5.16 19.82 -34.29
N LEU A 588 -6.10 20.62 -34.78
CA LEU A 588 -5.77 21.90 -35.41
C LEU A 588 -5.39 22.97 -34.36
N PRO A 589 -4.35 23.79 -34.62
CA PRO A 589 -4.12 24.98 -33.82
C PRO A 589 -5.23 26.01 -34.10
N PRO A 590 -5.69 26.77 -33.09
CA PRO A 590 -6.77 27.74 -33.26
C PRO A 590 -6.40 28.90 -34.20
N THR A 591 -5.11 29.17 -34.35
CA THR A 591 -4.56 30.13 -35.32
C THR A 591 -3.22 29.61 -35.83
N GLY A 592 -2.83 29.96 -37.07
CA GLY A 592 -1.53 29.57 -37.63
C GLY A 592 -1.43 28.11 -38.10
N ALA A 593 -2.55 27.47 -38.45
CA ALA A 593 -2.55 26.14 -39.05
C ALA A 593 -1.80 26.13 -40.40
N SER A 594 -1.09 25.03 -40.70
CA SER A 594 -0.34 24.92 -41.95
C SER A 594 -1.26 24.81 -43.17
N ILE A 595 -0.72 25.03 -44.37
CA ILE A 595 -1.47 24.85 -45.62
C ILE A 595 -1.96 23.40 -45.74
N SER A 596 -1.14 22.42 -45.34
CA SER A 596 -1.53 21.01 -45.35
C SER A 596 -2.72 20.74 -44.42
N GLN A 597 -2.67 21.26 -43.18
CA GLN A 597 -3.73 21.08 -42.19
C GLN A 597 -5.04 21.74 -42.62
N THR A 598 -4.97 22.98 -43.11
CA THR A 598 -6.15 23.71 -43.60
C THR A 598 -6.73 23.11 -44.87
N THR A 599 -5.90 22.56 -45.77
CA THR A 599 -6.36 21.84 -46.95
C THR A 599 -7.11 20.56 -46.56
N MET A 600 -6.59 19.81 -45.60
CA MET A 600 -7.25 18.60 -45.09
C MET A 600 -8.60 18.92 -44.43
N ASP A 601 -8.67 19.96 -43.61
CA ASP A 601 -9.93 20.39 -42.98
C ASP A 601 -10.98 20.79 -44.04
N VAL A 602 -10.58 21.52 -45.07
CA VAL A 602 -11.46 21.84 -46.22
C VAL A 602 -11.91 20.56 -46.96
N GLN A 603 -11.04 19.56 -47.09
CA GLN A 603 -11.41 18.27 -47.67
C GLN A 603 -12.42 17.52 -46.78
N MET A 604 -12.21 17.46 -45.47
CA MET A 604 -13.15 16.82 -44.53
C MET A 604 -14.52 17.49 -44.57
N MET A 605 -14.56 18.83 -44.59
CA MET A 605 -15.80 19.60 -44.75
C MET A 605 -16.50 19.32 -46.08
N SER A 606 -15.73 19.30 -47.18
CA SER A 606 -16.32 19.19 -48.52
C SER A 606 -16.75 17.77 -48.88
N LEU A 607 -16.03 16.75 -48.42
CA LEU A 607 -16.23 15.36 -48.82
C LEU A 607 -17.10 14.57 -47.84
N LEU A 608 -16.98 14.83 -46.54
CA LEU A 608 -17.58 14.02 -45.49
C LEU A 608 -18.57 14.80 -44.62
N SER A 609 -18.77 16.10 -44.90
CA SER A 609 -19.50 17.02 -44.02
C SER A 609 -18.98 16.99 -42.58
N ALA A 610 -17.68 16.71 -42.43
CA ALA A 610 -16.98 16.60 -41.16
C ALA A 610 -15.97 17.76 -41.04
N SER A 611 -15.11 17.73 -40.03
CA SER A 611 -14.11 18.77 -39.84
C SER A 611 -12.94 18.22 -39.04
N GLU A 612 -11.75 18.73 -39.33
CA GLU A 612 -10.65 18.63 -38.40
C GLU A 612 -10.92 19.56 -37.22
N ARG A 613 -10.66 19.09 -36.01
CA ARG A 613 -11.09 19.77 -34.78
C ARG A 613 -9.92 20.43 -34.09
N THR A 614 -10.14 21.64 -33.58
CA THR A 614 -9.21 22.26 -32.63
C THR A 614 -9.24 21.52 -31.30
N LYS A 615 -8.24 21.75 -30.45
CA LYS A 615 -8.19 21.16 -29.11
C LYS A 615 -9.48 21.41 -28.30
N SER A 616 -10.02 22.63 -28.34
CA SER A 616 -11.26 22.99 -27.63
C SER A 616 -12.46 22.18 -28.16
N GLN A 617 -12.57 22.00 -29.47
CA GLN A 617 -13.65 21.22 -30.08
C GLN A 617 -13.54 19.72 -29.74
N TRP A 618 -12.32 19.19 -29.68
CA TRP A 618 -12.09 17.83 -29.16
C TRP A 618 -12.50 17.69 -27.70
N GLU A 619 -12.19 18.69 -26.87
CA GLU A 619 -12.59 18.73 -25.47
C GLU A 619 -14.12 18.70 -25.32
N ASP A 620 -14.83 19.53 -26.09
CA ASP A 620 -16.29 19.61 -26.08
C ASP A 620 -16.95 18.30 -26.54
N LEU A 621 -16.46 17.70 -27.64
CA LEU A 621 -17.00 16.44 -28.17
C LEU A 621 -16.84 15.28 -27.18
N LEU A 622 -15.64 15.10 -26.61
CA LEU A 622 -15.34 13.99 -25.70
C LEU A 622 -16.07 14.16 -24.35
N THR A 623 -16.04 15.35 -23.78
CA THR A 623 -16.74 15.63 -22.51
C THR A 623 -18.26 15.55 -22.68
N GLY A 624 -18.80 16.04 -23.80
CA GLY A 624 -20.22 15.93 -24.15
C GLY A 624 -20.70 14.48 -24.35
N ALA A 625 -19.82 13.57 -24.77
CA ALA A 625 -20.11 12.13 -24.81
C ALA A 625 -20.00 11.43 -23.43
N GLY A 626 -19.47 12.13 -22.42
CA GLY A 626 -19.35 11.66 -21.03
C GLY A 626 -17.99 11.05 -20.69
N TYR A 627 -16.94 11.41 -21.42
CA TYR A 627 -15.56 11.01 -21.13
C TYR A 627 -14.86 12.03 -20.24
N LYS A 628 -13.95 11.55 -19.39
CA LYS A 628 -12.96 12.38 -18.69
C LYS A 628 -11.65 12.32 -19.47
N ILE A 629 -11.22 13.47 -19.99
CA ILE A 629 -9.96 13.57 -20.72
C ILE A 629 -8.81 13.47 -19.73
N VAL A 630 -7.87 12.56 -20.03
CA VAL A 630 -6.68 12.34 -19.20
C VAL A 630 -5.55 13.27 -19.63
N LYS A 631 -5.22 13.25 -20.93
CA LYS A 631 -4.12 14.04 -21.50
C LYS A 631 -4.23 14.10 -23.02
N PHE A 632 -3.64 15.14 -23.62
CA PHE A 632 -3.32 15.19 -25.05
C PHE A 632 -1.81 14.96 -25.22
N TRP A 633 -1.43 14.07 -26.14
CA TRP A 633 -0.03 13.81 -26.47
C TRP A 633 0.26 14.36 -27.87
N PRO A 634 0.92 15.52 -28.00
CA PRO A 634 1.32 16.01 -29.31
C PRO A 634 2.42 15.12 -29.90
N ASP A 635 2.38 14.86 -31.20
CA ASP A 635 3.46 14.17 -31.89
C ASP A 635 4.76 15.00 -31.78
N PRO A 636 5.84 14.47 -31.16
CA PRO A 636 7.11 15.16 -31.03
C PRO A 636 7.78 15.52 -32.37
N SER A 637 7.41 14.82 -33.45
CA SER A 637 7.90 15.09 -34.80
C SER A 637 7.22 16.33 -35.42
N ALA A 638 5.92 16.52 -35.17
CA ALA A 638 5.16 17.69 -35.62
C ALA A 638 5.67 19.01 -35.00
N VAL A 639 6.19 18.97 -33.76
CA VAL A 639 6.75 20.15 -33.07
C VAL A 639 8.10 20.59 -33.65
N ARG A 640 8.93 19.66 -34.15
CA ARG A 640 10.27 20.00 -34.72
C ARG A 640 10.19 20.58 -36.13
N ASP A 641 9.15 20.24 -36.87
CA ASP A 641 9.00 20.64 -38.27
C ASP A 641 8.24 21.97 -38.44
N ALA A 642 7.45 22.37 -37.44
CA ALA A 642 6.89 23.73 -37.33
C ALA A 642 8.00 24.82 -37.30
N ASP A 643 9.12 24.55 -36.63
CA ASP A 643 10.30 25.44 -36.59
C ASP A 643 11.11 25.44 -37.90
N ARG A 644 10.83 24.52 -38.83
CA ARG A 644 11.60 24.33 -40.09
C ARG A 644 10.79 24.50 -41.36
N GLY A 645 9.51 24.84 -41.27
CA GLY A 645 8.63 25.05 -42.42
C GLY A 645 8.47 23.81 -43.31
N ARG A 646 8.60 22.60 -42.74
CA ARG A 646 8.33 21.34 -43.45
C ARG A 646 7.03 20.75 -42.93
N ASP A 647 6.14 20.38 -43.83
CA ASP A 647 4.86 19.77 -43.49
C ASP A 647 5.05 18.29 -43.12
N CYS A 648 4.70 17.93 -41.89
CA CYS A 648 4.43 16.55 -41.48
C CYS A 648 3.03 16.53 -40.87
N MET A 649 2.13 15.72 -41.45
CA MET A 649 0.83 15.37 -40.88
C MET A 649 1.08 14.41 -39.71
N SER A 650 0.53 14.73 -38.54
CA SER A 650 0.54 13.85 -37.36
C SER A 650 -0.63 12.89 -37.41
#